data_AF-A0A972HGT1-F1
#
_entry.id   AF-A0A972HGT1-F1
#
_cell.length_a   1.000
_cell.length_b   1.000
_cell.length_c   1.000
_cell.angle_alpha   90.00
_cell.angle_beta   90.00
_cell.angle_gamma   90.00
#
_symmetry.space_group_name_H-M   'P 1'
#
loop_
_entity.id
_entity.type
_entity.pdbx_description
1 polymer ?
#
loop_
_entity_poly.entity_id
_entity_poly.type
_entity_poly.pdbx_seq_one_letter_code
_entity_poly.pdbx_strand_id
1 'polypeptide(L)'
;MTRPRHLVVVGAAAGMGRWLCRHLFSSMPWESVTLVDTERAASLLAAQEWEFDVEPTLGSIDHVATELGRPGTAVCFAVPRSEVDAVAAAVFPKLGQDAIAFDTSSAKVESLQAMTNRADGRRLFGTHPLFSSLIRTLDGQTVVVTPATDHQPGNAETYQWFADGVTAAGGIVKLSDAASHDAAMAYVETLAQQTLLGFADAVTGSGLDLETELWTSRTPLFETLLGLATNVLAESQQTHVASRQSAADASRIRDELVASIGSDLTDDINQYVETIRDRFSGSLFDTIQATAAAAIAAAQAKKADLARHLRTGELVGVIPIERPDTLRVGRIVEVSPTAVVLEETMLGQAGSAAMITGRGAHNAGRLGVSGKARQTTFALGRIDVAEGAHLSERLDDWLAYVRRDVRFLVPESIAGSGVLAVVSEQPLVRNCAVVSEVVRTGQRAVVIRLEVRADNDVDEMVETLRQRISVAYAWPEGLSLPVDDGEPRHISYLGPVGTFSESAALHAIGHLGFDRTNAKAVASFDEVIEAATTGGLGVVPVASSASGLVERTAVALLEAPANITASGVVDVAVRFDAFVPDGMTLNDMRGRQVVSHPQALEQCTRFISRWNLEPIGCPSTADAVRIAAADGDKVAIGRAELAVPSNLRVAEREIDDIAGALTRFLVIGSAGAFGELVGGSDPTLRSVWVAADHSDLGAVINATGPAFDEIITSPTGRVLLVTSRDVEIDSTPTLRHLGRIPWTPRTPLVRLGGVLRVDHGVGKANG
;
A
#
# COMPACT_ATOMS: atom_id res chain seq x y z
N MET A 1 -24.62 46.61 -2.23
CA MET A 1 -25.95 46.28 -2.77
C MET A 1 -25.97 44.83 -3.21
N THR A 2 -27.13 44.18 -3.16
CA THR A 2 -27.28 42.77 -2.77
C THR A 2 -27.34 41.80 -3.95
N ARG A 3 -26.51 40.76 -3.87
CA ARG A 3 -26.63 39.49 -4.61
C ARG A 3 -28.12 39.05 -4.74
N PRO A 4 -28.53 38.49 -5.91
CA PRO A 4 -29.87 37.92 -6.08
C PRO A 4 -30.20 36.86 -5.00
N ARG A 5 -31.45 36.84 -4.56
CA ARG A 5 -31.95 35.93 -3.51
C ARG A 5 -32.77 34.77 -4.05
N HIS A 6 -33.38 34.97 -5.21
CA HIS A 6 -34.22 33.98 -5.87
C HIS A 6 -33.62 33.64 -7.24
N LEU A 7 -33.60 32.36 -7.58
CA LEU A 7 -33.12 31.87 -8.88
C LEU A 7 -34.28 31.28 -9.67
N VAL A 8 -34.37 31.65 -10.95
CA VAL A 8 -35.22 30.98 -11.93
C VAL A 8 -34.36 30.50 -13.10
N VAL A 9 -34.44 29.22 -13.46
CA VAL A 9 -33.75 28.67 -14.64
C VAL A 9 -34.79 28.18 -15.64
N VAL A 10 -34.80 28.77 -16.83
CA VAL A 10 -35.68 28.39 -17.95
C VAL A 10 -34.89 27.51 -18.92
N GLY A 11 -35.38 26.31 -19.21
CA GLY A 11 -34.65 25.25 -19.91
C GLY A 11 -33.89 24.33 -18.96
N ALA A 12 -34.43 24.07 -17.76
CA ALA A 12 -33.72 23.36 -16.70
C ALA A 12 -33.67 21.82 -16.86
N ALA A 13 -34.50 21.22 -17.73
CA ALA A 13 -34.59 19.76 -17.79
C ALA A 13 -33.38 19.07 -18.47
N ALA A 14 -32.63 19.81 -19.31
CA ALA A 14 -31.55 19.25 -20.11
C ALA A 14 -30.41 20.24 -20.36
N GLY A 15 -29.36 19.75 -21.04
CA GLY A 15 -28.25 20.56 -21.54
C GLY A 15 -27.59 21.41 -20.45
N MET A 16 -27.29 22.66 -20.81
CA MET A 16 -26.55 23.58 -19.94
C MET A 16 -27.38 24.10 -18.76
N GLY A 17 -28.71 24.22 -18.91
CA GLY A 17 -29.59 24.60 -17.80
C GLY A 17 -29.55 23.58 -16.67
N ARG A 18 -29.72 22.30 -17.01
CA ARG A 18 -29.56 21.20 -16.04
C ARG A 18 -28.17 21.18 -15.43
N TRP A 19 -27.15 21.35 -16.27
CA TRP A 19 -25.75 21.30 -15.84
C TRP A 19 -25.45 22.39 -14.81
N LEU A 20 -25.80 23.65 -15.10
CA LEU A 20 -25.58 24.77 -14.20
C LEU A 20 -26.34 24.60 -12.88
N CYS A 21 -27.57 24.06 -12.91
CA CYS A 21 -28.32 23.76 -11.69
C CYS A 21 -27.59 22.77 -10.78
N ARG A 22 -27.01 21.70 -11.34
CA ARG A 22 -26.34 20.65 -10.55
C ARG A 22 -24.94 21.02 -10.08
N HIS A 23 -24.21 21.80 -10.88
CA HIS A 23 -22.77 21.97 -10.69
C HIS A 23 -22.34 23.39 -10.31
N LEU A 24 -23.22 24.38 -10.44
CA LEU A 24 -22.91 25.78 -10.12
C LEU A 24 -23.92 26.41 -9.18
N PHE A 25 -25.22 26.33 -9.51
CA PHE A 25 -26.24 27.02 -8.72
C PHE A 25 -26.58 26.29 -7.42
N SER A 26 -26.41 24.97 -7.35
CA SER A 26 -26.59 24.17 -6.14
C SER A 26 -25.67 24.59 -4.99
N SER A 27 -24.46 25.02 -5.29
CA SER A 27 -23.47 25.47 -4.29
C SER A 27 -23.63 26.93 -3.87
N MET A 28 -24.58 27.63 -4.49
CA MET A 28 -24.86 29.03 -4.20
C MET A 28 -26.04 29.13 -3.20
N PRO A 29 -25.95 29.96 -2.15
CA PRO A 29 -27.11 30.18 -1.28
C PRO A 29 -28.26 30.89 -2.01
N TRP A 30 -29.47 30.32 -1.90
CA TRP A 30 -30.72 30.84 -2.45
C TRP A 30 -31.83 30.79 -1.41
N GLU A 31 -32.69 31.79 -1.37
CA GLU A 31 -33.94 31.76 -0.58
C GLU A 31 -35.05 30.98 -1.30
N SER A 32 -35.03 30.95 -2.65
CA SER A 32 -35.86 30.06 -3.45
C SER A 32 -35.23 29.75 -4.80
N VAL A 33 -35.54 28.56 -5.31
CA VAL A 33 -35.10 28.09 -6.63
C VAL A 33 -36.32 27.62 -7.41
N THR A 34 -36.45 28.08 -8.65
CA THR A 34 -37.53 27.69 -9.57
C THR A 34 -36.93 27.15 -10.86
N LEU A 35 -37.30 25.93 -11.23
CA LEU A 35 -36.81 25.26 -12.42
C LEU A 35 -37.95 25.11 -13.42
N VAL A 36 -37.75 25.69 -14.60
CA VAL A 36 -38.79 25.87 -15.61
C VAL A 36 -38.38 25.17 -16.90
N ASP A 37 -39.31 24.45 -17.50
CA ASP A 37 -39.16 23.93 -18.87
C ASP A 37 -40.55 23.79 -19.54
N THR A 38 -40.56 23.26 -20.75
CA THR A 38 -41.77 22.95 -21.49
C THR A 38 -42.60 21.86 -20.79
N GLU A 39 -43.91 21.85 -21.00
CA GLU A 39 -44.79 20.81 -20.45
C GLU A 39 -44.38 19.40 -20.86
N ARG A 40 -43.80 19.25 -22.07
CA ARG A 40 -43.28 17.96 -22.56
C ARG A 40 -42.07 17.47 -21.76
N ALA A 41 -41.29 18.38 -21.20
CA ALA A 41 -40.12 18.08 -20.39
C ALA A 41 -40.42 17.98 -18.88
N ALA A 42 -41.68 18.19 -18.46
CA ALA A 42 -42.07 18.16 -17.06
C ALA A 42 -41.72 16.83 -16.36
N SER A 43 -41.92 15.71 -17.07
CA SER A 43 -41.54 14.37 -16.58
C SER A 43 -40.03 14.21 -16.40
N LEU A 44 -39.24 14.75 -17.33
CA LEU A 44 -37.78 14.74 -17.23
C LEU A 44 -37.30 15.58 -16.04
N LEU A 45 -37.91 16.74 -15.83
CA LEU A 45 -37.62 17.66 -14.72
C LEU A 45 -37.93 17.05 -13.35
N ALA A 46 -39.08 16.38 -13.24
CA ALA A 46 -39.53 15.72 -12.01
C ALA A 46 -38.76 14.43 -11.70
N ALA A 47 -38.19 13.77 -12.72
CA ALA A 47 -37.38 12.55 -12.54
C ALA A 47 -35.94 12.83 -12.09
N GLN A 48 -35.48 14.09 -12.08
CA GLN A 48 -34.15 14.45 -11.60
C GLN A 48 -34.13 14.59 -10.07
N GLU A 49 -33.05 14.15 -9.45
CA GLU A 49 -32.69 14.55 -8.09
C GLU A 49 -31.91 15.87 -8.14
N TRP A 50 -32.34 16.84 -7.33
CA TRP A 50 -31.78 18.18 -7.26
C TRP A 50 -31.15 18.43 -5.88
N GLU A 51 -29.90 18.88 -5.87
CA GLU A 51 -29.10 19.07 -4.65
C GLU A 51 -29.02 20.56 -4.26
N PHE A 52 -30.16 21.21 -4.08
CA PHE A 52 -30.22 22.57 -3.54
C PHE A 52 -30.49 22.55 -2.03
N ASP A 53 -30.02 23.56 -1.31
CA ASP A 53 -30.34 23.78 0.12
C ASP A 53 -31.84 24.02 0.37
N VAL A 54 -32.57 24.42 -0.68
CA VAL A 54 -34.02 24.65 -0.68
C VAL A 54 -34.68 23.78 -1.74
N GLU A 55 -35.85 23.22 -1.44
CA GLU A 55 -36.58 22.39 -2.39
C GLU A 55 -37.01 23.22 -3.61
N PRO A 56 -36.59 22.85 -4.84
CA PRO A 56 -36.87 23.65 -6.02
C PRO A 56 -38.34 23.53 -6.43
N THR A 57 -38.96 24.66 -6.78
CA THR A 57 -40.29 24.69 -7.41
C THR A 57 -40.16 24.34 -8.88
N LEU A 58 -40.89 23.32 -9.36
CA LEU A 58 -40.83 22.87 -10.75
C LEU A 58 -42.09 23.31 -11.51
N GLY A 59 -41.96 23.72 -12.77
CA GLY A 59 -43.14 24.07 -13.57
C GLY A 59 -42.87 24.55 -15.00
N SER A 60 -43.92 25.11 -15.61
CA SER A 60 -43.81 25.89 -16.85
C SER A 60 -43.83 27.39 -16.53
N ILE A 61 -43.49 28.23 -17.51
CA ILE A 61 -43.42 29.70 -17.36
C ILE A 61 -44.73 30.27 -16.78
N ASP A 62 -45.89 29.72 -17.17
CA ASP A 62 -47.18 30.19 -16.68
C ASP A 62 -47.50 29.69 -15.27
N HIS A 63 -47.07 28.47 -14.92
CA HIS A 63 -47.25 27.93 -13.57
C HIS A 63 -46.45 28.71 -12.51
N VAL A 64 -45.32 29.32 -12.89
CA VAL A 64 -44.40 29.98 -11.95
C VAL A 64 -44.38 31.51 -12.06
N ALA A 65 -45.43 32.11 -12.62
CA ALA A 65 -45.50 33.56 -12.83
C ALA A 65 -45.29 34.38 -11.54
N THR A 66 -45.74 33.87 -10.39
CA THR A 66 -45.54 34.50 -9.08
C THR A 66 -44.07 34.49 -8.64
N GLU A 67 -43.32 33.43 -8.96
CA GLU A 67 -41.90 33.30 -8.64
C GLU A 67 -41.05 34.29 -9.44
N LEU A 68 -41.39 34.44 -10.73
CA LEU A 68 -40.74 35.39 -11.65
C LEU A 68 -40.83 36.85 -11.18
N GLY A 69 -41.90 37.21 -10.47
CA GLY A 69 -42.14 38.57 -9.99
C GLY A 69 -41.48 38.92 -8.65
N ARG A 70 -40.78 37.99 -7.99
CA ARG A 70 -40.17 38.23 -6.67
C ARG A 70 -39.03 39.27 -6.77
N PRO A 71 -38.92 40.22 -5.81
CA PRO A 71 -37.80 41.15 -5.76
C PRO A 71 -36.46 40.45 -5.58
N GLY A 72 -35.43 40.87 -6.31
CA GLY A 72 -34.09 40.28 -6.24
C GLY A 72 -33.97 38.92 -6.95
N THR A 73 -34.78 38.69 -7.99
CA THR A 73 -34.74 37.47 -8.80
C THR A 73 -33.66 37.54 -9.89
N ALA A 74 -32.86 36.47 -10.01
CA ALA A 74 -32.00 36.20 -11.16
C ALA A 74 -32.67 35.16 -12.07
N VAL A 75 -32.72 35.43 -13.38
CA VAL A 75 -33.34 34.55 -14.37
C VAL A 75 -32.31 34.11 -15.41
N CYS A 76 -32.08 32.81 -15.49
CA CYS A 76 -31.20 32.18 -16.46
C CYS A 76 -32.02 31.63 -17.65
N PHE A 77 -31.74 32.12 -18.86
CA PHE A 77 -32.29 31.62 -20.12
C PHE A 77 -31.34 30.57 -20.71
N ALA A 78 -31.59 29.31 -20.38
CA ALA A 78 -30.84 28.14 -20.86
C ALA A 78 -31.63 27.36 -21.93
N VAL A 79 -32.15 28.08 -22.92
CA VAL A 79 -33.00 27.56 -24.00
C VAL A 79 -32.25 27.54 -25.34
N PRO A 80 -32.71 26.77 -26.34
CA PRO A 80 -32.13 26.81 -27.68
C PRO A 80 -32.13 28.24 -28.24
N ARG A 81 -31.10 28.60 -29.04
CA ARG A 81 -30.93 29.94 -29.62
C ARG A 81 -32.20 30.46 -30.29
N SER A 82 -32.86 29.63 -31.08
CA SER A 82 -34.09 29.98 -31.82
C SER A 82 -35.24 30.39 -30.90
N GLU A 83 -35.23 29.96 -29.64
CA GLU A 83 -36.32 30.16 -28.69
C GLU A 83 -36.11 31.35 -27.76
N VAL A 84 -34.91 31.94 -27.71
CA VAL A 84 -34.57 33.02 -26.76
C VAL A 84 -35.53 34.19 -26.89
N ASP A 85 -35.86 34.62 -28.11
CA ASP A 85 -36.75 35.76 -28.37
C ASP A 85 -38.19 35.49 -27.89
N ALA A 86 -38.72 34.31 -28.18
CA ALA A 86 -40.07 33.89 -27.79
C ALA A 86 -40.18 33.70 -26.28
N VAL A 87 -39.19 33.06 -25.65
CA VAL A 87 -39.14 32.85 -24.20
C VAL A 87 -38.95 34.17 -23.47
N ALA A 88 -38.08 35.06 -23.97
CA ALA A 88 -37.95 36.42 -23.45
C ALA A 88 -39.30 37.16 -23.48
N ALA A 89 -40.05 37.06 -24.60
CA ALA A 89 -41.37 37.69 -24.71
C ALA A 89 -42.37 37.20 -23.65
N ALA A 90 -42.29 35.93 -23.26
CA ALA A 90 -43.16 35.35 -22.23
C ALA A 90 -42.71 35.67 -20.80
N VAL A 91 -41.40 35.80 -20.57
CA VAL A 91 -40.80 35.92 -19.24
C VAL A 91 -40.69 37.37 -18.78
N PHE A 92 -40.16 38.28 -19.60
CA PHE A 92 -39.89 39.68 -19.19
C PHE A 92 -41.10 40.43 -18.61
N PRO A 93 -42.32 40.30 -19.16
CA PRO A 93 -43.50 40.96 -18.59
C PRO A 93 -43.84 40.51 -17.16
N LYS A 94 -43.36 39.34 -16.73
CA LYS A 94 -43.60 38.76 -15.40
C LYS A 94 -42.48 39.12 -14.39
N LEU A 95 -41.39 39.75 -14.83
CA LEU A 95 -40.23 40.06 -13.98
C LEU A 95 -40.42 41.35 -13.19
N GLY A 96 -39.92 41.37 -11.95
CA GLY A 96 -39.73 42.60 -11.18
C GLY A 96 -38.76 43.58 -11.87
N GLN A 97 -38.84 44.87 -11.53
CA GLN A 97 -37.98 45.92 -12.12
C GLN A 97 -36.51 45.81 -11.67
N ASP A 98 -36.25 45.18 -10.53
CA ASP A 98 -34.91 44.95 -9.99
C ASP A 98 -34.29 43.61 -10.43
N ALA A 99 -35.02 42.82 -11.22
CA ALA A 99 -34.58 41.51 -11.70
C ALA A 99 -33.32 41.61 -12.56
N ILE A 100 -32.52 40.55 -12.53
CA ILE A 100 -31.35 40.37 -13.38
C ILE A 100 -31.62 39.18 -14.31
N ALA A 101 -31.50 39.39 -15.62
CA ALA A 101 -31.68 38.33 -16.61
C ALA A 101 -30.38 38.05 -17.36
N PHE A 102 -30.10 36.78 -17.63
CA PHE A 102 -28.94 36.36 -18.40
C PHE A 102 -29.18 35.06 -19.15
N ASP A 103 -28.44 34.84 -20.24
CA ASP A 103 -28.60 33.66 -21.08
C ASP A 103 -27.33 32.81 -21.14
N THR A 104 -27.45 31.58 -21.66
CA THR A 104 -26.32 30.66 -21.89
C THR A 104 -26.08 30.37 -23.38
N SER A 105 -26.63 31.18 -24.30
CA SER A 105 -26.47 30.98 -25.74
C SER A 105 -24.99 31.05 -26.15
N SER A 106 -24.62 30.33 -27.21
CA SER A 106 -23.31 30.46 -27.84
C SER A 106 -23.20 31.68 -28.78
N ALA A 107 -24.31 32.35 -29.10
CA ALA A 107 -24.34 33.57 -29.92
C ALA A 107 -24.82 34.76 -29.08
N LYS A 108 -23.95 35.72 -28.79
CA LYS A 108 -24.19 36.81 -27.85
C LYS A 108 -24.83 38.03 -28.46
N VAL A 109 -24.51 38.39 -29.70
CA VAL A 109 -25.12 39.58 -30.35
C VAL A 109 -26.64 39.40 -30.46
N GLU A 110 -27.07 38.28 -31.03
CA GLU A 110 -28.49 38.00 -31.25
C GLU A 110 -29.26 37.80 -29.94
N SER A 111 -28.74 36.98 -29.02
CA SER A 111 -29.43 36.66 -27.76
C SER A 111 -29.57 37.89 -26.86
N LEU A 112 -28.50 38.69 -26.71
CA LEU A 112 -28.56 39.92 -25.92
C LEU A 112 -29.47 40.95 -26.57
N GLN A 113 -29.48 41.07 -27.90
CA GLN A 113 -30.40 41.97 -28.59
C GLN A 113 -31.87 41.55 -28.37
N ALA A 114 -32.18 40.25 -28.48
CA ALA A 114 -33.51 39.71 -28.25
C ALA A 114 -34.03 40.00 -26.83
N MET A 115 -33.15 39.87 -25.83
CA MET A 115 -33.47 40.21 -24.43
C MET A 115 -33.55 41.72 -24.20
N THR A 116 -32.62 42.51 -24.75
CA THR A 116 -32.56 43.97 -24.57
C THR A 116 -33.82 44.66 -25.07
N ASN A 117 -34.37 44.20 -26.19
CA ASN A 117 -35.64 44.70 -26.75
C ASN A 117 -36.84 44.55 -25.80
N ARG A 118 -36.72 43.71 -24.76
CA ARG A 118 -37.80 43.35 -23.82
C ARG A 118 -37.46 43.65 -22.37
N ALA A 119 -36.23 44.06 -22.08
CA ALA A 119 -35.73 44.25 -20.72
C ALA A 119 -36.50 45.33 -19.95
N ASP A 120 -36.95 46.38 -20.66
CA ASP A 120 -37.69 47.49 -20.08
C ASP A 120 -36.98 48.05 -18.82
N GLY A 121 -35.68 48.35 -18.99
CA GLY A 121 -34.82 48.88 -17.92
C GLY A 121 -34.20 47.86 -16.96
N ARG A 122 -34.60 46.58 -17.03
CA ARG A 122 -34.01 45.51 -16.20
C ARG A 122 -32.56 45.22 -16.57
N ARG A 123 -31.79 44.74 -15.59
CA ARG A 123 -30.36 44.48 -15.75
C ARG A 123 -30.11 43.19 -16.51
N LEU A 124 -29.14 43.21 -17.43
CA LEU A 124 -28.84 42.10 -18.33
C LEU A 124 -27.34 41.84 -18.46
N PHE A 125 -27.00 40.57 -18.63
CA PHE A 125 -25.70 40.14 -19.14
C PHE A 125 -25.85 38.82 -19.88
N GLY A 126 -24.88 38.45 -20.69
CA GLY A 126 -24.85 37.17 -21.39
C GLY A 126 -23.76 36.29 -20.82
N THR A 127 -23.95 34.98 -20.90
CA THR A 127 -22.91 34.01 -20.53
C THR A 127 -22.70 32.97 -21.61
N HIS A 128 -21.47 32.49 -21.76
CA HIS A 128 -21.17 31.36 -22.63
C HIS A 128 -20.17 30.43 -21.93
N PRO A 129 -20.65 29.31 -21.35
CA PRO A 129 -19.78 28.23 -20.90
C PRO A 129 -19.04 27.64 -22.10
N LEU A 130 -17.71 27.79 -22.19
CA LEU A 130 -16.89 27.32 -23.32
C LEU A 130 -16.56 25.82 -23.20
N PHE A 131 -17.57 25.04 -22.82
CA PHE A 131 -17.47 23.61 -22.58
C PHE A 131 -18.84 22.94 -22.78
N SER A 132 -18.81 21.64 -23.05
CA SER A 132 -20.04 20.85 -23.21
C SER A 132 -20.62 20.44 -21.87
N SER A 133 -21.93 20.15 -21.83
CA SER A 133 -22.59 19.63 -20.63
C SER A 133 -22.20 18.18 -20.25
N LEU A 134 -21.19 17.59 -20.92
CA LEU A 134 -20.67 16.26 -20.62
C LEU A 134 -19.64 16.26 -19.48
N ILE A 135 -18.99 17.40 -19.22
CA ILE A 135 -18.08 17.54 -18.09
C ILE A 135 -18.87 17.53 -16.77
N ARG A 136 -18.22 17.26 -15.64
CA ARG A 136 -18.88 17.16 -14.32
C ARG A 136 -18.37 18.16 -13.28
N THR A 137 -17.33 18.93 -13.60
CA THR A 137 -16.75 19.95 -12.73
C THR A 137 -16.49 21.22 -13.53
N LEU A 138 -16.49 22.36 -12.84
CA LEU A 138 -16.11 23.67 -13.39
C LEU A 138 -14.61 23.96 -13.22
N ASP A 139 -13.86 23.10 -12.52
CA ASP A 139 -12.41 23.27 -12.30
C ASP A 139 -11.65 23.46 -13.62
N GLY A 140 -10.98 24.62 -13.75
CA GLY A 140 -10.20 24.99 -14.93
C GLY A 140 -11.02 25.31 -16.18
N GLN A 141 -12.35 25.30 -16.10
CA GLN A 141 -13.24 25.56 -17.23
C GLN A 141 -13.51 27.06 -17.37
N THR A 142 -13.61 27.53 -18.62
CA THR A 142 -13.84 28.96 -18.89
C THR A 142 -15.31 29.26 -19.15
N VAL A 143 -15.84 30.29 -18.49
CA VAL A 143 -17.15 30.88 -18.78
C VAL A 143 -16.93 32.33 -19.23
N VAL A 144 -17.39 32.65 -20.44
CA VAL A 144 -17.41 34.03 -20.92
C VAL A 144 -18.60 34.75 -20.32
N VAL A 145 -18.38 35.97 -19.85
CA VAL A 145 -19.43 36.90 -19.41
C VAL A 145 -19.41 38.13 -20.33
N THR A 146 -20.58 38.46 -20.86
CA THR A 146 -20.79 39.55 -21.83
C THR A 146 -21.77 40.57 -21.25
N PRO A 147 -21.28 41.70 -20.72
CA PRO A 147 -22.16 42.77 -20.25
C PRO A 147 -23.06 43.32 -21.37
N ALA A 148 -24.33 43.61 -21.09
CA ALA A 148 -25.27 44.05 -22.12
C ALA A 148 -25.12 45.52 -22.54
N THR A 149 -24.42 46.35 -21.75
CA THR A 149 -24.12 47.76 -22.08
C THR A 149 -22.63 48.02 -21.94
N ASP A 150 -22.01 48.44 -23.04
CA ASP A 150 -20.58 48.70 -23.12
C ASP A 150 -20.15 49.82 -22.16
N HIS A 151 -19.14 49.50 -21.34
CA HIS A 151 -18.25 50.46 -20.67
C HIS A 151 -18.84 51.55 -19.74
N GLN A 152 -19.94 51.30 -19.03
CA GLN A 152 -20.25 52.13 -17.84
C GLN A 152 -19.62 51.55 -16.55
N PRO A 153 -18.89 52.35 -15.75
CA PRO A 153 -18.21 51.93 -14.50
C PRO A 153 -19.11 51.42 -13.35
N GLY A 154 -20.38 51.12 -13.60
CA GLY A 154 -21.33 50.56 -12.63
C GLY A 154 -21.93 49.19 -13.02
N ASN A 155 -21.54 48.62 -14.18
CA ASN A 155 -22.17 47.39 -14.71
C ASN A 155 -21.58 46.08 -14.12
N ALA A 156 -20.47 46.15 -13.38
CA ALA A 156 -19.88 44.97 -12.73
C ALA A 156 -20.84 44.34 -11.72
N GLU A 157 -21.58 45.15 -10.96
CA GLU A 157 -22.54 44.67 -9.95
C GLU A 157 -23.65 43.77 -10.53
N THR A 158 -23.95 43.87 -11.83
CA THR A 158 -24.97 43.06 -12.51
C THR A 158 -24.58 41.58 -12.58
N TYR A 159 -23.32 41.28 -12.90
CA TYR A 159 -22.85 39.91 -13.14
C TYR A 159 -21.82 39.42 -12.11
N GLN A 160 -21.31 40.29 -11.23
CA GLN A 160 -20.22 39.94 -10.31
C GLN A 160 -20.57 38.73 -9.43
N TRP A 161 -21.80 38.63 -8.94
CA TRP A 161 -22.24 37.48 -8.14
C TRP A 161 -22.10 36.14 -8.89
N PHE A 162 -22.35 36.14 -10.20
CA PHE A 162 -22.22 34.97 -11.05
C PHE A 162 -20.75 34.66 -11.31
N ALA A 163 -19.94 35.69 -11.60
CA ALA A 163 -18.50 35.56 -11.79
C ALA A 163 -17.79 35.02 -10.53
N ASP A 164 -18.17 35.53 -9.36
CA ASP A 164 -17.67 35.07 -8.05
C ASP A 164 -18.05 33.61 -7.81
N GLY A 165 -19.29 33.22 -8.14
CA GLY A 165 -19.75 31.84 -8.03
C GLY A 165 -19.01 30.88 -8.96
N VAL A 166 -18.75 31.28 -10.22
CA VAL A 166 -17.93 30.51 -11.17
C VAL A 166 -16.52 30.33 -10.62
N THR A 167 -15.91 31.40 -10.11
CA THR A 167 -14.56 31.37 -9.55
C THR A 167 -14.48 30.50 -8.30
N ALA A 168 -15.47 30.60 -7.41
CA ALA A 168 -15.56 29.79 -6.20
C ALA A 168 -15.71 28.28 -6.50
N ALA A 169 -16.34 27.94 -7.62
CA ALA A 169 -16.45 26.57 -8.12
C ALA A 169 -15.24 26.12 -8.96
N GLY A 170 -14.14 26.88 -8.96
CA GLY A 170 -12.88 26.52 -9.66
C GLY A 170 -12.82 26.94 -11.14
N GLY A 171 -13.84 27.64 -11.64
CA GLY A 171 -13.91 28.12 -13.01
C GLY A 171 -13.12 29.42 -13.26
N ILE A 172 -12.93 29.71 -14.55
CA ILE A 172 -12.25 30.90 -15.06
C ILE A 172 -13.28 31.81 -15.72
N VAL A 173 -13.38 33.05 -15.27
CA VAL A 173 -14.26 34.06 -15.88
C VAL A 173 -13.49 34.89 -16.88
N LYS A 174 -13.99 34.97 -18.12
CA LYS A 174 -13.47 35.85 -19.17
C LYS A 174 -14.50 36.90 -19.55
N LEU A 175 -14.13 38.17 -19.49
CA LEU A 175 -14.98 39.26 -19.97
C LEU A 175 -14.76 39.50 -21.47
N SER A 176 -15.84 39.69 -22.22
CA SER A 176 -15.81 40.06 -23.64
C SER A 176 -17.08 40.81 -24.01
N ASP A 177 -17.01 41.78 -24.93
CA ASP A 177 -18.20 42.30 -25.60
C ASP A 177 -18.80 41.25 -26.56
N ALA A 178 -20.06 41.45 -26.93
CA ALA A 178 -20.82 40.47 -27.71
C ALA A 178 -20.29 40.28 -29.12
N ALA A 179 -19.86 41.36 -29.78
CA ALA A 179 -19.39 41.33 -31.16
C ALA A 179 -18.03 40.63 -31.25
N SER A 180 -17.08 40.97 -30.38
CA SER A 180 -15.77 40.32 -30.29
C SER A 180 -15.90 38.85 -29.93
N HIS A 181 -16.82 38.51 -29.01
CA HIS A 181 -17.10 37.12 -28.66
C HIS A 181 -17.57 36.31 -29.87
N ASP A 182 -18.62 36.78 -30.56
CA ASP A 182 -19.21 36.05 -31.69
C ASP A 182 -18.23 35.95 -32.85
N ALA A 183 -17.43 36.99 -33.11
CA ALA A 183 -16.36 36.97 -34.11
C ALA A 183 -15.30 35.90 -33.78
N ALA A 184 -14.93 35.73 -32.52
CA ALA A 184 -14.01 34.67 -32.11
C ALA A 184 -14.64 33.27 -32.23
N MET A 185 -15.90 33.09 -31.80
CA MET A 185 -16.61 31.82 -31.88
C MET A 185 -16.90 31.38 -33.31
N ALA A 186 -16.89 32.31 -34.27
CA ALA A 186 -16.92 32.00 -35.70
C ALA A 186 -15.82 30.99 -36.09
N TYR A 187 -14.60 31.20 -35.58
CA TYR A 187 -13.45 30.34 -35.82
C TYR A 187 -13.30 29.23 -34.77
N VAL A 188 -13.51 29.53 -33.49
CA VAL A 188 -13.33 28.56 -32.40
C VAL A 188 -14.36 27.43 -32.44
N GLU A 189 -15.61 27.71 -32.82
CA GLU A 189 -16.69 26.72 -32.84
C GLU A 189 -17.15 26.36 -34.25
N THR A 190 -17.55 27.34 -35.07
CA THR A 190 -18.15 27.04 -36.39
C THR A 190 -17.17 26.37 -37.31
N LEU A 191 -15.98 26.97 -37.49
CA LEU A 191 -14.96 26.46 -38.40
C LEU A 191 -14.49 25.09 -37.93
N ALA A 192 -14.26 24.93 -36.62
CA ALA A 192 -13.86 23.65 -36.02
C ALA A 192 -14.89 22.54 -36.29
N GLN A 193 -16.18 22.80 -36.02
CA GLN A 193 -17.26 21.85 -36.30
C GLN A 193 -17.41 21.57 -37.80
N GLN A 194 -17.30 22.58 -38.67
CA GLN A 194 -17.36 22.41 -40.13
C GLN A 194 -16.23 21.51 -40.65
N THR A 195 -15.02 21.72 -40.13
CA THR A 195 -13.85 20.93 -40.47
C THR A 195 -14.05 19.47 -40.06
N LEU A 196 -14.53 19.23 -38.84
CA LEU A 196 -14.80 17.88 -38.33
C LEU A 196 -15.94 17.18 -39.08
N LEU A 197 -17.02 17.89 -39.42
CA LEU A 197 -18.13 17.36 -40.22
C LEU A 197 -17.66 16.98 -41.63
N GLY A 198 -16.94 17.87 -42.31
CA GLY A 198 -16.40 17.60 -43.64
C GLY A 198 -15.37 16.46 -43.63
N PHE A 199 -14.53 16.39 -42.59
CA PHE A 199 -13.60 15.28 -42.38
C PHE A 199 -14.33 13.94 -42.20
N ALA A 200 -15.35 13.88 -41.33
CA ALA A 200 -16.12 12.66 -41.12
C ALA A 200 -16.89 12.23 -42.37
N ASP A 201 -17.51 13.18 -43.09
CA ASP A 201 -18.22 12.91 -44.34
C ASP A 201 -17.26 12.33 -45.39
N ALA A 202 -16.07 12.92 -45.55
CA ALA A 202 -15.05 12.42 -46.47
C ALA A 202 -14.54 11.02 -46.10
N VAL A 203 -14.32 10.74 -44.80
CA VAL A 203 -13.87 9.42 -44.32
C VAL A 203 -14.97 8.37 -44.52
N THR A 204 -16.20 8.66 -44.09
CA THR A 204 -17.33 7.72 -44.16
C THR A 204 -17.83 7.51 -45.60
N GLY A 205 -17.65 8.50 -46.48
CA GLY A 205 -17.95 8.42 -47.91
C GLY A 205 -16.82 7.82 -48.77
N SER A 206 -15.68 7.44 -48.19
CA SER A 206 -14.51 6.95 -48.94
C SER A 206 -14.73 5.61 -49.67
N GLY A 207 -15.74 4.83 -49.28
CA GLY A 207 -16.02 3.49 -49.80
C GLY A 207 -15.19 2.37 -49.18
N LEU A 208 -14.29 2.70 -48.24
CA LEU A 208 -13.53 1.72 -47.44
C LEU A 208 -14.33 1.25 -46.22
N ASP A 209 -14.04 0.04 -45.75
CA ASP A 209 -14.65 -0.47 -44.52
C ASP A 209 -14.07 0.25 -43.30
N LEU A 210 -14.95 0.88 -42.52
CA LEU A 210 -14.53 1.71 -41.38
C LEU A 210 -13.80 0.89 -40.31
N GLU A 211 -14.22 -0.34 -40.03
CA GLU A 211 -13.70 -1.13 -38.92
C GLU A 211 -12.45 -1.92 -39.31
N THR A 212 -12.48 -2.59 -40.46
CA THR A 212 -11.47 -3.59 -40.86
C THR A 212 -10.34 -3.00 -41.69
N GLU A 213 -10.56 -1.91 -42.43
CA GLU A 213 -9.55 -1.27 -43.27
C GLU A 213 -9.02 0.02 -42.62
N LEU A 214 -9.92 0.97 -42.34
CA LEU A 214 -9.54 2.30 -41.85
C LEU A 214 -9.12 2.27 -40.38
N TRP A 215 -9.96 1.71 -39.50
CA TRP A 215 -9.71 1.75 -38.07
C TRP A 215 -8.53 0.85 -37.64
N THR A 216 -8.25 -0.24 -38.35
CA THR A 216 -7.07 -1.09 -38.10
C THR A 216 -5.77 -0.43 -38.52
N SER A 217 -5.81 0.44 -39.54
CA SER A 217 -4.64 1.14 -40.12
C SER A 217 -4.44 2.56 -39.61
N ARG A 218 -5.26 2.99 -38.64
CA ARG A 218 -5.29 4.38 -38.16
C ARG A 218 -3.96 4.82 -37.53
N THR A 219 -3.61 6.08 -37.77
CA THR A 219 -2.56 6.80 -37.02
C THR A 219 -3.15 7.46 -35.77
N PRO A 220 -2.34 7.79 -34.75
CA PRO A 220 -2.83 8.50 -33.56
C PRO A 220 -3.53 9.83 -33.86
N LEU A 221 -3.05 10.55 -34.89
CA LEU A 221 -3.68 11.77 -35.37
C LEU A 221 -5.07 11.49 -35.97
N PHE A 222 -5.16 10.49 -36.85
CA PHE A 222 -6.44 10.11 -37.47
C PHE A 222 -7.45 9.65 -36.42
N GLU A 223 -7.04 8.82 -35.47
CA GLU A 223 -7.88 8.37 -34.34
C GLU A 223 -8.41 9.56 -33.53
N THR A 224 -7.55 10.52 -33.21
CA THR A 224 -7.93 11.72 -32.45
C THR A 224 -8.93 12.57 -33.24
N LEU A 225 -8.67 12.84 -34.52
CA LEU A 225 -9.56 13.63 -35.37
C LEU A 225 -10.91 12.95 -35.59
N LEU A 226 -10.91 11.63 -35.86
CA LEU A 226 -12.14 10.88 -36.06
C LEU A 226 -12.94 10.79 -34.76
N GLY A 227 -12.28 10.58 -33.61
CA GLY A 227 -12.91 10.64 -32.30
C GLY A 227 -13.58 11.99 -32.01
N LEU A 228 -12.89 13.10 -32.26
CA LEU A 228 -13.46 14.44 -32.15
C LEU A 228 -14.65 14.64 -33.10
N ALA A 229 -14.55 14.15 -34.34
CA ALA A 229 -15.65 14.24 -35.30
C ALA A 229 -16.86 13.42 -34.88
N THR A 230 -16.67 12.21 -34.33
CA THR A 230 -17.78 11.39 -33.80
C THR A 230 -18.49 12.06 -32.62
N ASN A 231 -17.79 12.86 -31.81
CA ASN A 231 -18.42 13.65 -30.76
C ASN A 231 -19.34 14.74 -31.34
N VAL A 232 -18.97 15.38 -32.45
CA VAL A 232 -19.81 16.35 -33.16
C VAL A 232 -21.04 15.68 -33.78
N LEU A 233 -20.91 14.43 -34.22
CA LEU A 233 -21.99 13.63 -34.79
C LEU A 233 -22.93 13.01 -33.74
N ALA A 234 -22.62 13.11 -32.45
CA ALA A 234 -23.44 12.53 -31.40
C ALA A 234 -24.85 13.13 -31.39
N GLU A 235 -25.89 12.30 -31.22
CA GLU A 235 -27.29 12.73 -31.17
C GLU A 235 -27.53 13.81 -30.11
N SER A 236 -26.82 13.72 -28.98
CA SER A 236 -26.88 14.71 -27.90
C SER A 236 -26.36 16.10 -28.29
N GLN A 237 -25.55 16.20 -29.35
CA GLN A 237 -24.98 17.45 -29.87
C GLN A 237 -25.73 17.98 -31.09
N GLN A 238 -26.61 17.19 -31.72
CA GLN A 238 -27.21 17.48 -33.01
C GLN A 238 -27.87 18.86 -33.07
N THR A 239 -28.69 19.21 -32.07
CA THR A 239 -29.38 20.50 -32.01
C THR A 239 -28.40 21.68 -31.88
N HIS A 240 -27.35 21.52 -31.06
CA HIS A 240 -26.34 22.56 -30.87
C HIS A 240 -25.54 22.78 -32.17
N VAL A 241 -25.07 21.71 -32.79
CA VAL A 241 -24.32 21.75 -34.06
C VAL A 241 -25.18 22.36 -35.15
N ALA A 242 -26.43 21.91 -35.32
CA ALA A 242 -27.34 22.46 -36.33
C ALA A 242 -27.59 23.97 -36.13
N SER A 243 -27.82 24.40 -34.89
CA SER A 243 -27.96 25.82 -34.53
C SER A 243 -26.70 26.63 -34.88
N ARG A 244 -25.51 26.11 -34.58
CA ARG A 244 -24.25 26.81 -34.88
C ARG A 244 -23.98 26.87 -36.39
N GLN A 245 -24.29 25.80 -37.12
CA GLN A 245 -24.12 25.73 -38.58
C GLN A 245 -25.14 26.56 -39.36
N SER A 246 -26.22 27.00 -38.71
CA SER A 246 -27.24 27.89 -39.28
C SER A 246 -27.05 29.36 -38.88
N ALA A 247 -25.97 29.69 -38.17
CA ALA A 247 -25.66 31.06 -37.78
C ALA A 247 -25.36 31.95 -39.00
N ALA A 248 -25.60 33.26 -38.86
CA ALA A 248 -25.40 34.24 -39.94
C ALA A 248 -23.96 34.24 -40.51
N ASP A 249 -22.96 33.95 -39.69
CA ASP A 249 -21.55 33.87 -40.08
C ASP A 249 -21.16 32.53 -40.73
N ALA A 250 -21.97 31.48 -40.57
CA ALA A 250 -21.57 30.11 -40.89
C ALA A 250 -21.31 29.88 -42.39
N SER A 251 -22.05 30.55 -43.29
CA SER A 251 -21.81 30.45 -44.74
C SER A 251 -20.48 31.10 -45.12
N ARG A 252 -20.22 32.31 -44.62
CA ARG A 252 -18.96 33.03 -44.88
C ARG A 252 -17.76 32.20 -44.41
N ILE A 253 -17.83 31.65 -43.19
CA ILE A 253 -16.75 30.82 -42.63
C ILE A 253 -16.54 29.54 -43.44
N ARG A 254 -17.62 28.93 -43.96
CA ARG A 254 -17.53 27.76 -44.83
C ARG A 254 -16.86 28.08 -46.15
N ASP A 255 -17.22 29.20 -46.77
CA ASP A 255 -16.61 29.65 -48.02
C ASP A 255 -15.12 29.97 -47.84
N GLU A 256 -14.74 30.57 -46.70
CA GLU A 256 -13.34 30.78 -46.30
C GLU A 256 -12.58 29.44 -46.14
N LEU A 257 -13.18 28.43 -45.50
CA LEU A 257 -12.60 27.10 -45.36
C LEU A 257 -12.39 26.43 -46.71
N VAL A 258 -13.42 26.42 -47.56
CA VAL A 258 -13.36 25.81 -48.90
C VAL A 258 -12.30 26.49 -49.75
N ALA A 259 -12.21 27.83 -49.72
CA ALA A 259 -11.18 28.57 -50.42
C ALA A 259 -9.76 28.24 -49.88
N SER A 260 -9.62 28.05 -48.57
CA SER A 260 -8.33 27.69 -47.95
C SER A 260 -7.88 26.26 -48.27
N ILE A 261 -8.81 25.32 -48.48
CA ILE A 261 -8.50 23.93 -48.86
C ILE A 261 -8.30 23.81 -50.37
N GLY A 262 -9.12 24.51 -51.15
CA GLY A 262 -9.17 24.45 -52.61
C GLY A 262 -8.18 25.38 -53.31
N SER A 263 -7.44 26.24 -52.60
CA SER A 263 -6.32 26.97 -53.19
C SER A 263 -5.30 25.96 -53.72
N ASP A 264 -5.01 26.02 -55.01
CA ASP A 264 -4.03 25.17 -55.69
C ASP A 264 -2.76 25.04 -54.81
N LEU A 265 -2.59 23.88 -54.17
CA LEU A 265 -1.41 23.52 -53.36
C LEU A 265 -0.14 23.36 -54.23
N THR A 266 -0.16 23.89 -55.45
CA THR A 266 0.78 23.62 -56.53
C THR A 266 1.83 24.72 -56.58
N ASP A 267 2.92 24.49 -55.86
CA ASP A 267 4.26 24.23 -56.42
C ASP A 267 5.30 24.13 -55.30
N ASP A 268 5.02 24.72 -54.11
CA ASP A 268 5.88 24.62 -52.92
C ASP A 268 5.06 24.51 -51.61
N ILE A 269 4.80 23.28 -51.19
CA ILE A 269 4.12 22.97 -49.92
C ILE A 269 4.91 23.49 -48.70
N ASN A 270 6.24 23.61 -48.79
CA ASN A 270 7.05 24.10 -47.67
C ASN A 270 6.79 25.58 -47.45
N GLN A 271 6.76 26.37 -48.54
CA GLN A 271 6.43 27.80 -48.47
C GLN A 271 5.02 28.04 -47.93
N TYR A 272 4.04 27.22 -48.33
CA TYR A 272 2.69 27.29 -47.79
C TYR A 272 2.66 27.04 -46.28
N VAL A 273 3.35 25.99 -45.80
CA VAL A 273 3.47 25.67 -44.38
C VAL A 273 4.18 26.78 -43.60
N GLU A 274 5.26 27.34 -44.12
CA GLU A 274 5.98 28.46 -43.52
C GLU A 274 5.10 29.70 -43.40
N THR A 275 4.36 30.05 -44.46
CA THR A 275 3.44 31.19 -44.48
C THR A 275 2.35 31.07 -43.41
N ILE A 276 1.86 29.86 -43.14
CA ILE A 276 0.89 29.61 -42.06
C ILE A 276 1.59 29.70 -40.69
N ARG A 277 2.78 29.13 -40.56
CA ARG A 277 3.57 29.14 -39.32
C ARG A 277 3.91 30.57 -38.87
N ASP A 278 4.27 31.45 -39.80
CA ASP A 278 4.62 32.85 -39.51
C ASP A 278 3.44 33.68 -38.98
N ARG A 279 2.19 33.21 -39.12
CA ARG A 279 1.01 33.87 -38.54
C ARG A 279 0.89 33.64 -37.04
N PHE A 280 1.61 32.66 -36.49
CA PHE A 280 1.65 32.43 -35.05
C PHE A 280 2.67 33.37 -34.40
N SER A 281 2.24 34.19 -33.45
CA SER A 281 3.12 35.11 -32.73
C SER A 281 3.70 34.46 -31.46
N GLY A 282 5.01 34.64 -31.23
CA GLY A 282 5.66 34.33 -29.96
C GLY A 282 5.55 32.86 -29.53
N SER A 283 5.30 32.60 -28.25
CA SER A 283 5.22 31.25 -27.68
C SER A 283 3.90 30.51 -27.93
N LEU A 284 2.95 31.11 -28.66
CA LEU A 284 1.64 30.51 -28.89
C LEU A 284 1.74 29.22 -29.71
N PHE A 285 2.60 29.22 -30.75
CA PHE A 285 2.82 28.03 -31.58
C PHE A 285 3.31 26.85 -30.73
N ASP A 286 4.35 27.07 -29.92
CA ASP A 286 4.94 26.06 -29.04
C ASP A 286 3.92 25.56 -28.00
N THR A 287 3.10 26.46 -27.45
CA THR A 287 2.05 26.12 -26.48
C THR A 287 0.98 25.22 -27.10
N ILE A 288 0.50 25.56 -28.30
CA ILE A 288 -0.49 24.76 -29.02
C ILE A 288 0.10 23.40 -29.39
N GLN A 289 1.35 23.37 -29.86
CA GLN A 289 2.04 22.13 -30.21
C GLN A 289 2.21 21.21 -29.00
N ALA A 290 2.63 21.75 -27.85
CA ALA A 290 2.77 21.00 -26.60
C ALA A 290 1.42 20.45 -26.12
N THR A 291 0.36 21.27 -26.21
CA THR A 291 -1.01 20.86 -25.84
C THR A 291 -1.51 19.72 -26.73
N ALA A 292 -1.31 19.81 -28.05
CA ALA A 292 -1.69 18.76 -28.99
C ALA A 292 -0.91 17.46 -28.75
N ALA A 293 0.40 17.56 -28.51
CA ALA A 293 1.24 16.40 -28.19
C ALA A 293 0.78 15.71 -26.90
N ALA A 294 0.43 16.48 -25.86
CA ALA A 294 -0.09 15.95 -24.61
C ALA A 294 -1.44 15.23 -24.80
N ALA A 295 -2.35 15.80 -25.59
CA ALA A 295 -3.64 15.18 -25.89
C ALA A 295 -3.48 13.84 -26.65
N ILE A 296 -2.60 13.80 -27.66
CA ILE A 296 -2.31 12.56 -28.40
C ILE A 296 -1.64 11.53 -27.48
N ALA A 297 -0.69 11.96 -26.65
CA ALA A 297 -0.01 11.08 -25.70
C ALA A 297 -1.02 10.49 -24.69
N ALA A 298 -1.93 11.29 -24.16
CA ALA A 298 -2.98 10.83 -23.26
C ALA A 298 -3.92 9.81 -23.93
N ALA A 299 -4.31 10.04 -25.19
CA ALA A 299 -5.12 9.10 -25.96
C ALA A 299 -4.41 7.75 -26.20
N GLN A 300 -3.07 7.76 -26.28
CA GLN A 300 -2.26 6.55 -26.51
C GLN A 300 -1.74 5.90 -25.23
N ALA A 301 -1.80 6.57 -24.08
CA ALA A 301 -1.19 6.13 -22.82
C ALA A 301 -1.62 4.71 -22.45
N LYS A 302 -2.94 4.46 -22.45
CA LYS A 302 -3.50 3.14 -22.14
C LYS A 302 -2.96 2.01 -23.04
N LYS A 303 -2.81 2.26 -24.34
CA LYS A 303 -2.25 1.28 -25.27
C LYS A 303 -0.76 1.04 -25.01
N ALA A 304 -0.03 2.10 -24.71
CA ALA A 304 1.38 2.01 -24.33
C ALA A 304 1.58 1.22 -23.03
N ASP A 305 0.72 1.42 -22.04
CA ASP A 305 0.73 0.68 -20.76
C ASP A 305 0.40 -0.79 -20.96
N LEU A 306 -0.65 -1.11 -21.70
CA LEU A 306 -0.98 -2.51 -22.03
C LEU A 306 0.14 -3.19 -22.82
N ALA A 307 0.79 -2.48 -23.74
CA ALA A 307 1.94 -3.00 -24.46
C ALA A 307 3.17 -3.17 -23.55
N ARG A 308 3.34 -2.33 -22.52
CA ARG A 308 4.36 -2.52 -21.48
C ARG A 308 4.09 -3.79 -20.68
N HIS A 309 2.86 -4.00 -20.23
CA HIS A 309 2.46 -5.21 -19.51
C HIS A 309 2.60 -6.49 -20.32
N LEU A 310 2.33 -6.43 -21.62
CA LEU A 310 2.63 -7.53 -22.55
C LEU A 310 4.13 -7.90 -22.54
N ARG A 311 5.02 -6.89 -22.46
CA ARG A 311 6.48 -7.12 -22.43
C ARG A 311 6.99 -7.59 -21.07
N THR A 312 6.49 -7.02 -19.98
CA THR A 312 6.95 -7.35 -18.62
C THR A 312 6.31 -8.63 -18.08
N GLY A 313 5.14 -8.99 -18.59
CA GLY A 313 4.31 -10.08 -18.07
C GLY A 313 3.77 -9.80 -16.67
N GLU A 314 3.77 -8.55 -16.21
CA GLU A 314 3.20 -8.16 -14.93
C GLU A 314 1.69 -8.43 -14.86
N LEU A 315 1.19 -8.61 -13.64
CA LEU A 315 -0.25 -8.77 -13.43
C LEU A 315 -0.96 -7.43 -13.60
N VAL A 316 -2.10 -7.47 -14.29
CA VAL A 316 -3.00 -6.33 -14.47
C VAL A 316 -4.42 -6.72 -14.11
N GLY A 317 -5.18 -5.74 -13.62
CA GLY A 317 -6.63 -5.83 -13.49
C GLY A 317 -7.30 -5.17 -14.69
N VAL A 318 -8.19 -5.89 -15.38
CA VAL A 318 -9.05 -5.36 -16.44
C VAL A 318 -10.46 -5.17 -15.88
N ILE A 319 -11.00 -3.98 -16.07
CA ILE A 319 -12.30 -3.53 -15.55
C ILE A 319 -13.19 -3.17 -16.74
N PRO A 320 -14.19 -3.96 -17.12
CA PRO A 320 -15.12 -3.56 -18.18
C PRO A 320 -15.89 -2.29 -17.79
N ILE A 321 -15.92 -1.27 -18.65
CA ILE A 321 -16.61 0.02 -18.40
C ILE A 321 -18.11 -0.19 -18.14
N GLU A 322 -18.72 -1.15 -18.84
CA GLU A 322 -20.15 -1.50 -18.66
C GLU A 322 -20.41 -2.23 -17.33
N ARG A 323 -19.37 -2.72 -16.64
CA ARG A 323 -19.45 -3.49 -15.40
C ARG A 323 -18.32 -3.09 -14.44
N PRO A 324 -18.33 -1.86 -13.91
CA PRO A 324 -17.23 -1.32 -13.09
C PRO A 324 -16.96 -2.15 -11.82
N ASP A 325 -17.99 -2.80 -11.29
CA ASP A 325 -17.88 -3.66 -10.10
C ASP A 325 -17.14 -4.98 -10.36
N THR A 326 -16.84 -5.31 -11.62
CA THR A 326 -16.12 -6.53 -11.96
C THR A 326 -14.61 -6.30 -12.04
N LEU A 327 -13.85 -7.34 -11.71
CA LEU A 327 -12.39 -7.36 -11.85
C LEU A 327 -11.97 -8.65 -12.55
N ARG A 328 -11.10 -8.52 -13.54
CA ARG A 328 -10.47 -9.64 -14.26
C ARG A 328 -8.96 -9.48 -14.11
N VAL A 329 -8.30 -10.40 -13.42
CA VAL A 329 -6.87 -10.28 -13.13
C VAL A 329 -6.10 -11.32 -13.91
N GLY A 330 -5.02 -10.88 -14.57
CA GLY A 330 -4.30 -11.73 -15.49
C GLY A 330 -3.04 -11.09 -16.04
N ARG A 331 -2.45 -11.76 -17.03
CA ARG A 331 -1.33 -11.25 -17.81
C ARG A 331 -1.81 -10.89 -19.21
N ILE A 332 -1.33 -9.79 -19.74
CA ILE A 332 -1.61 -9.44 -21.14
C ILE A 332 -0.80 -10.37 -22.05
N VAL A 333 -1.47 -11.06 -22.96
CA VAL A 333 -0.83 -11.99 -23.92
C VAL A 333 -0.91 -11.49 -25.36
N GLU A 334 -1.84 -10.58 -25.66
CA GLU A 334 -1.94 -9.94 -26.97
C GLU A 334 -2.52 -8.53 -26.83
N VAL A 335 -1.99 -7.58 -27.61
CA VAL A 335 -2.54 -6.23 -27.77
C VAL A 335 -2.65 -5.95 -29.25
N SER A 336 -3.87 -5.74 -29.75
CA SER A 336 -4.14 -5.32 -31.12
C SER A 336 -4.58 -3.84 -31.17
N PRO A 337 -4.79 -3.24 -32.35
CA PRO A 337 -5.32 -1.87 -32.45
C PRO A 337 -6.71 -1.69 -31.83
N THR A 338 -7.49 -2.76 -31.65
CA THR A 338 -8.89 -2.69 -31.22
C THR A 338 -9.21 -3.53 -30.00
N ALA A 339 -8.33 -4.47 -29.64
CA ALA A 339 -8.59 -5.42 -28.58
C ALA A 339 -7.34 -5.72 -27.74
N VAL A 340 -7.57 -6.27 -26.57
CA VAL A 340 -6.54 -6.84 -25.70
C VAL A 340 -6.98 -8.22 -25.25
N VAL A 341 -6.06 -9.17 -25.22
CA VAL A 341 -6.29 -10.52 -24.72
C VAL A 341 -5.61 -10.66 -23.37
N LEU A 342 -6.41 -10.99 -22.36
CA LEU A 342 -5.97 -11.24 -20.99
C LEU A 342 -5.99 -12.75 -20.75
N GLU A 343 -4.86 -13.30 -20.33
CA GLU A 343 -4.81 -14.63 -19.71
C GLU A 343 -5.14 -14.48 -18.23
N GLU A 344 -6.37 -14.85 -17.86
CA GLU A 344 -6.91 -14.71 -16.51
C GLU A 344 -6.25 -15.71 -15.55
N THR A 345 -5.66 -15.17 -14.48
CA THR A 345 -4.92 -15.92 -13.47
C THR A 345 -5.61 -15.96 -12.12
N MET A 346 -6.77 -15.32 -11.97
CA MET A 346 -7.60 -15.30 -10.77
C MET A 346 -8.95 -15.95 -11.04
N LEU A 347 -9.41 -16.83 -10.14
CA LEU A 347 -10.72 -17.46 -10.19
C LEU A 347 -11.50 -17.25 -8.89
N GLY A 348 -12.82 -17.10 -9.00
CA GLY A 348 -13.74 -16.98 -7.87
C GLY A 348 -14.55 -15.69 -7.88
N GLN A 349 -15.35 -15.48 -6.84
CA GLN A 349 -16.15 -14.28 -6.63
C GLN A 349 -15.45 -13.35 -5.64
N ALA A 350 -15.91 -12.10 -5.56
CA ALA A 350 -15.41 -11.15 -4.57
C ALA A 350 -15.41 -11.75 -3.15
N GLY A 351 -14.36 -11.49 -2.38
CA GLY A 351 -14.10 -12.03 -1.05
C GLY A 351 -13.65 -13.49 -0.97
N SER A 352 -13.66 -14.24 -2.08
CA SER A 352 -13.35 -15.69 -2.10
C SER A 352 -12.44 -16.11 -3.26
N ALA A 353 -11.96 -15.16 -4.05
CA ALA A 353 -11.14 -15.46 -5.22
C ALA A 353 -9.74 -15.93 -4.81
N ALA A 354 -9.10 -16.69 -5.70
CA ALA A 354 -7.73 -17.15 -5.51
C ALA A 354 -6.95 -17.08 -6.82
N MET A 355 -5.65 -16.84 -6.71
CA MET A 355 -4.72 -16.89 -7.84
C MET A 355 -4.42 -18.35 -8.17
N ILE A 356 -4.65 -18.77 -9.41
CA ILE A 356 -4.37 -20.13 -9.88
C ILE A 356 -2.96 -20.30 -10.47
N THR A 357 -2.20 -19.21 -10.57
CA THR A 357 -0.80 -19.20 -11.01
C THR A 357 0.04 -18.28 -10.12
N GLY A 358 1.37 -18.41 -10.15
CA GLY A 358 2.28 -17.58 -9.36
C GLY A 358 2.34 -17.98 -7.88
N ARG A 359 2.77 -17.04 -7.02
CA ARG A 359 3.03 -17.29 -5.58
C ARG A 359 1.80 -17.79 -4.82
N GLY A 360 0.61 -17.30 -5.17
CA GLY A 360 -0.66 -17.71 -4.54
C GLY A 360 -1.23 -19.06 -5.00
N ALA A 361 -0.67 -19.70 -6.02
CA ALA A 361 -1.24 -20.92 -6.61
C ALA A 361 -1.36 -22.07 -5.60
N HIS A 362 -0.41 -22.18 -4.67
CA HIS A 362 -0.46 -23.18 -3.60
C HIS A 362 -1.67 -22.99 -2.67
N ASN A 363 -2.09 -21.74 -2.42
CA ASN A 363 -3.23 -21.44 -1.57
C ASN A 363 -4.57 -21.73 -2.25
N ALA A 364 -4.66 -21.62 -3.57
CA ALA A 364 -5.88 -21.92 -4.32
C ALA A 364 -6.39 -23.34 -4.02
N GLY A 365 -5.49 -24.34 -4.00
CA GLY A 365 -5.84 -25.72 -3.63
C GLY A 365 -6.37 -25.85 -2.20
N ARG A 366 -5.79 -25.11 -1.25
CA ARG A 366 -6.24 -25.09 0.16
C ARG A 366 -7.62 -24.45 0.33
N LEU A 367 -7.99 -23.54 -0.58
CA LEU A 367 -9.28 -22.87 -0.62
C LEU A 367 -10.33 -23.62 -1.46
N GLY A 368 -9.98 -24.78 -2.03
CA GLY A 368 -10.87 -25.55 -2.90
C GLY A 368 -11.09 -24.92 -4.27
N VAL A 369 -10.24 -23.98 -4.67
CA VAL A 369 -10.28 -23.32 -5.98
C VAL A 369 -9.30 -24.03 -6.91
N SER A 370 -9.83 -24.67 -7.95
CA SER A 370 -9.03 -25.35 -8.98
C SER A 370 -9.56 -25.01 -10.36
N GLY A 371 -8.66 -24.68 -11.31
CA GLY A 371 -9.03 -24.40 -12.69
C GLY A 371 -7.81 -24.11 -13.55
N LYS A 372 -8.03 -23.91 -14.84
CA LYS A 372 -6.99 -23.49 -15.79
C LYS A 372 -7.18 -22.02 -16.13
N ALA A 373 -6.08 -21.34 -16.44
CA ALA A 373 -6.13 -19.98 -16.96
C ALA A 373 -6.96 -19.94 -18.25
N ARG A 374 -7.78 -18.90 -18.39
CA ARG A 374 -8.64 -18.67 -19.56
C ARG A 374 -8.17 -17.40 -20.26
N GLN A 375 -8.14 -17.43 -21.58
CA GLN A 375 -7.96 -16.21 -22.36
C GLN A 375 -9.31 -15.56 -22.65
N THR A 376 -9.41 -14.27 -22.36
CA THR A 376 -10.58 -13.45 -22.65
C THR A 376 -10.16 -12.21 -23.42
N THR A 377 -10.85 -11.97 -24.53
CA THR A 377 -10.62 -10.80 -25.39
C THR A 377 -11.54 -9.66 -24.97
N PHE A 378 -10.98 -8.47 -24.78
CA PHE A 378 -11.70 -7.26 -24.43
C PHE A 378 -11.50 -6.20 -25.51
N ALA A 379 -12.56 -5.45 -25.84
CA ALA A 379 -12.43 -4.27 -26.70
C ALA A 379 -11.65 -3.17 -25.95
N LEU A 380 -10.59 -2.66 -26.57
CA LEU A 380 -9.66 -1.70 -25.95
C LEU A 380 -10.36 -0.43 -25.45
N GLY A 381 -11.40 0.03 -26.16
CA GLY A 381 -12.20 1.19 -25.79
C GLY A 381 -13.23 0.96 -24.68
N ARG A 382 -13.43 -0.29 -24.20
CA ARG A 382 -14.50 -0.66 -23.24
C ARG A 382 -13.99 -1.21 -21.91
N ILE A 383 -12.73 -0.94 -21.59
CA ILE A 383 -12.11 -1.39 -20.34
C ILE A 383 -11.44 -0.22 -19.62
N ASP A 384 -11.16 -0.37 -18.34
CA ASP A 384 -10.12 0.34 -17.61
C ASP A 384 -9.09 -0.66 -17.12
N VAL A 385 -7.89 -0.17 -16.80
CA VAL A 385 -6.76 -0.99 -16.37
C VAL A 385 -6.35 -0.55 -14.97
N ALA A 386 -6.30 -1.50 -14.03
CA ALA A 386 -5.77 -1.31 -12.70
C ALA A 386 -4.39 -1.96 -12.60
N GLU A 387 -3.43 -1.22 -12.05
CA GLU A 387 -2.05 -1.66 -11.85
C GLU A 387 -1.49 -1.19 -10.50
N GLY A 388 -0.37 -1.78 -10.08
CA GLY A 388 0.35 -1.36 -8.87
C GLY A 388 -0.54 -1.29 -7.62
N ALA A 389 -0.49 -0.14 -6.93
CA ALA A 389 -1.27 0.11 -5.72
C ALA A 389 -2.78 0.01 -5.96
N HIS A 390 -3.29 0.56 -7.07
CA HIS A 390 -4.71 0.51 -7.38
C HIS A 390 -5.21 -0.92 -7.63
N LEU A 391 -4.42 -1.76 -8.30
CA LEU A 391 -4.73 -3.18 -8.41
C LEU A 391 -4.72 -3.86 -7.04
N SER A 392 -3.74 -3.55 -6.19
CA SER A 392 -3.66 -4.14 -4.85
C SER A 392 -4.88 -3.79 -3.99
N GLU A 393 -5.34 -2.55 -4.00
CA GLU A 393 -6.56 -2.13 -3.28
C GLU A 393 -7.77 -2.93 -3.75
N ARG A 394 -7.97 -3.06 -5.07
CA ARG A 394 -9.09 -3.85 -5.59
C ARG A 394 -8.98 -5.33 -5.25
N LEU A 395 -7.76 -5.87 -5.15
CA LEU A 395 -7.54 -7.27 -4.80
C LEU A 395 -7.91 -7.58 -3.34
N ASP A 396 -7.88 -6.59 -2.43
CA ASP A 396 -8.27 -6.79 -1.02
C ASP A 396 -9.76 -7.14 -0.87
N ASP A 397 -10.61 -6.62 -1.77
CA ASP A 397 -12.04 -6.92 -1.83
C ASP A 397 -12.33 -8.25 -2.55
N TRP A 398 -11.41 -8.71 -3.39
CA TRP A 398 -11.64 -9.87 -4.26
C TRP A 398 -11.06 -11.17 -3.73
N LEU A 399 -9.81 -11.13 -3.27
CA LEU A 399 -9.09 -12.32 -2.86
C LEU A 399 -9.55 -12.82 -1.49
N ALA A 400 -9.55 -14.14 -1.35
CA ALA A 400 -9.68 -14.78 -0.06
C ALA A 400 -8.46 -14.45 0.82
N TYR A 401 -8.63 -14.61 2.14
CA TYR A 401 -7.53 -14.56 3.08
C TYR A 401 -7.42 -15.88 3.84
N VAL A 402 -6.19 -16.34 4.02
CA VAL A 402 -5.85 -17.58 4.71
C VAL A 402 -5.56 -17.25 6.18
N ARG A 403 -6.36 -17.83 7.08
CA ARG A 403 -6.18 -17.67 8.53
C ARG A 403 -4.95 -18.43 9.04
N ARG A 404 -4.18 -17.79 9.92
CA ARG A 404 -3.05 -18.39 10.63
C ARG A 404 -3.00 -17.89 12.08
N ASP A 405 -2.77 -18.81 13.01
CA ASP A 405 -2.40 -18.47 14.38
C ASP A 405 -0.87 -18.51 14.45
N VAL A 406 -0.25 -17.36 14.71
CA VAL A 406 1.20 -17.17 14.70
C VAL A 406 1.67 -16.85 16.10
N ARG A 407 2.65 -17.61 16.57
CA ARG A 407 3.28 -17.39 17.87
C ARG A 407 4.49 -16.47 17.73
N PHE A 408 4.53 -15.45 18.57
CA PHE A 408 5.64 -14.53 18.77
C PHE A 408 6.21 -14.67 20.17
N LEU A 409 7.51 -14.46 20.30
CA LEU A 409 8.23 -14.46 21.57
C LEU A 409 8.79 -13.08 21.77
N VAL A 410 8.36 -12.42 22.84
CA VAL A 410 8.74 -11.04 23.16
C VAL A 410 9.12 -10.92 24.64
N PRO A 411 9.80 -9.82 25.02
CA PRO A 411 10.05 -9.54 26.42
C PRO A 411 8.80 -9.56 27.28
N GLU A 412 8.94 -9.97 28.54
CA GLU A 412 7.83 -9.98 29.49
C GLU A 412 7.13 -8.62 29.62
N SER A 413 7.90 -7.53 29.46
CA SER A 413 7.42 -6.15 29.46
C SER A 413 6.58 -5.78 28.24
N ILE A 414 6.63 -6.55 27.15
CA ILE A 414 5.90 -6.25 25.90
C ILE A 414 4.57 -6.98 25.88
N ALA A 415 3.49 -6.29 26.26
CA ALA A 415 2.15 -6.84 26.18
C ALA A 415 1.77 -7.27 24.74
N GLY A 416 0.85 -8.24 24.63
CA GLY A 416 0.36 -8.75 23.37
C GLY A 416 -0.29 -7.68 22.49
N SER A 417 -0.81 -6.60 23.08
CA SER A 417 -1.27 -5.42 22.35
C SER A 417 -0.17 -4.71 21.56
N GLY A 418 1.08 -4.71 22.05
CA GLY A 418 2.22 -4.17 21.32
C GLY A 418 2.56 -5.02 20.09
N VAL A 419 2.66 -6.34 20.28
CA VAL A 419 2.85 -7.29 19.17
C VAL A 419 1.74 -7.15 18.14
N LEU A 420 0.49 -7.04 18.60
CA LEU A 420 -0.66 -6.84 17.73
C LEU A 420 -0.54 -5.56 16.89
N ALA A 421 -0.06 -4.46 17.46
CA ALA A 421 0.10 -3.20 16.73
C ALA A 421 1.05 -3.35 15.54
N VAL A 422 2.23 -3.95 15.76
CA VAL A 422 3.22 -4.18 14.69
C VAL A 422 2.69 -5.15 13.62
N VAL A 423 1.98 -6.21 14.02
CA VAL A 423 1.40 -7.18 13.07
C VAL A 423 0.27 -6.55 12.26
N SER A 424 -0.53 -5.67 12.87
CA SER A 424 -1.67 -5.02 12.20
C SER A 424 -1.24 -3.98 11.16
N GLU A 425 -0.02 -3.47 11.25
CA GLU A 425 0.58 -2.56 10.25
C GLU A 425 1.23 -3.31 9.07
N GLN A 426 1.23 -4.64 9.06
CA GLN A 426 1.79 -5.40 7.95
C GLN A 426 0.83 -5.35 6.74
N PRO A 427 1.29 -4.88 5.56
CA PRO A 427 0.49 -4.95 4.34
C PRO A 427 0.03 -6.38 4.06
N LEU A 428 -1.16 -6.53 3.48
CA LEU A 428 -1.73 -7.82 3.06
C LEU A 428 -2.14 -8.75 4.22
N VAL A 429 -2.06 -8.26 5.45
CA VAL A 429 -2.50 -8.94 6.67
C VAL A 429 -3.71 -8.19 7.24
N ARG A 430 -4.73 -8.92 7.67
CA ARG A 430 -5.93 -8.35 8.31
C ARG A 430 -6.48 -9.24 9.42
N ASN A 431 -7.54 -8.76 10.09
CA ASN A 431 -8.28 -9.48 11.12
C ASN A 431 -7.37 -10.04 12.23
N CYS A 432 -6.42 -9.21 12.65
CA CYS A 432 -5.43 -9.55 13.66
C CYS A 432 -6.07 -9.51 15.06
N ALA A 433 -5.84 -10.54 15.87
CA ALA A 433 -6.30 -10.58 17.26
C ALA A 433 -5.34 -11.38 18.14
N VAL A 434 -5.14 -10.93 19.38
CA VAL A 434 -4.45 -11.73 20.40
C VAL A 434 -5.36 -12.90 20.80
N VAL A 435 -4.93 -14.12 20.50
CA VAL A 435 -5.65 -15.36 20.86
C VAL A 435 -5.30 -15.80 22.27
N SER A 436 -4.01 -15.77 22.58
CA SER A 436 -3.51 -16.16 23.88
C SER A 436 -2.22 -15.44 24.19
N GLU A 437 -2.04 -15.15 25.45
CA GLU A 437 -0.84 -14.56 25.98
C GLU A 437 -0.44 -15.32 27.23
N VAL A 438 0.75 -15.89 27.22
CA VAL A 438 1.25 -16.68 28.34
C VAL A 438 2.62 -16.17 28.69
N VAL A 439 2.72 -15.61 29.90
CA VAL A 439 4.03 -15.34 30.50
C VAL A 439 4.55 -16.64 31.07
N ARG A 440 5.70 -17.08 30.58
CA ARG A 440 6.47 -18.14 31.18
C ARG A 440 7.89 -17.64 31.24
N THR A 441 8.54 -17.87 32.37
CA THR A 441 9.99 -17.95 32.36
C THR A 441 10.73 -16.67 31.88
N GLY A 442 10.26 -15.47 32.28
CA GLY A 442 10.87 -14.19 31.87
C GLY A 442 10.57 -13.76 30.42
N GLN A 443 9.68 -14.48 29.73
CA GLN A 443 9.23 -14.18 28.38
C GLN A 443 7.70 -14.21 28.31
N ARG A 444 7.18 -13.54 27.29
CA ARG A 444 5.77 -13.53 26.96
C ARG A 444 5.59 -14.13 25.58
N ALA A 445 4.94 -15.29 25.56
CA ALA A 445 4.49 -15.90 24.32
C ALA A 445 3.14 -15.29 23.94
N VAL A 446 3.10 -14.60 22.81
CA VAL A 446 1.89 -13.97 22.28
C VAL A 446 1.49 -14.72 21.02
N VAL A 447 0.31 -15.31 21.01
CA VAL A 447 -0.27 -15.92 19.81
C VAL A 447 -1.22 -14.91 19.19
N ILE A 448 -0.88 -14.41 18.00
CA ILE A 448 -1.74 -13.55 17.19
C ILE A 448 -2.38 -14.40 16.11
N ARG A 449 -3.72 -14.42 16.08
CA ARG A 449 -4.48 -14.86 14.92
C ARG A 449 -4.48 -13.75 13.90
N LEU A 450 -4.19 -14.08 12.67
CA LEU A 450 -4.18 -13.14 11.55
C LEU A 450 -4.68 -13.83 10.29
N GLU A 451 -4.99 -13.03 9.27
CA GLU A 451 -5.40 -13.51 7.96
C GLU A 451 -4.49 -12.89 6.90
N VAL A 452 -3.86 -13.72 6.06
CA VAL A 452 -2.93 -13.31 4.99
C VAL A 452 -3.63 -13.41 3.64
N ARG A 453 -3.52 -12.41 2.77
CA ARG A 453 -4.15 -12.42 1.44
C ARG A 453 -3.64 -13.60 0.60
N ALA A 454 -4.55 -14.32 -0.05
CA ALA A 454 -4.28 -15.63 -0.65
C ALA A 454 -3.31 -15.63 -1.84
N ASP A 455 -3.03 -14.48 -2.46
CA ASP A 455 -2.02 -14.31 -3.51
C ASP A 455 -0.57 -14.37 -3.00
N ASN A 456 -0.37 -14.40 -1.68
CA ASN A 456 0.95 -14.41 -1.04
C ASN A 456 1.26 -15.74 -0.36
N ASP A 457 2.56 -16.01 -0.23
CA ASP A 457 3.03 -17.15 0.57
C ASP A 457 2.82 -16.87 2.06
N VAL A 458 1.97 -17.68 2.70
CA VAL A 458 1.59 -17.50 4.11
C VAL A 458 2.78 -17.73 5.02
N ASP A 459 3.65 -18.69 4.72
CA ASP A 459 4.78 -19.05 5.56
C ASP A 459 5.91 -18.01 5.45
N GLU A 460 6.14 -17.46 4.25
CA GLU A 460 7.06 -16.33 4.05
C GLU A 460 6.58 -15.05 4.75
N MET A 461 5.27 -14.78 4.72
CA MET A 461 4.67 -13.66 5.45
C MET A 461 4.86 -13.82 6.96
N VAL A 462 4.67 -15.03 7.50
CA VAL A 462 4.90 -15.33 8.91
C VAL A 462 6.35 -15.05 9.30
N GLU A 463 7.32 -15.43 8.47
CA GLU A 463 8.74 -15.19 8.76
C GLU A 463 9.08 -13.68 8.70
N THR A 464 8.52 -12.96 7.73
CA THR A 464 8.65 -11.50 7.64
C THR A 464 8.12 -10.81 8.91
N LEU A 465 6.94 -11.21 9.39
CA LEU A 465 6.36 -10.68 10.62
C LEU A 465 7.25 -10.96 11.85
N ARG A 466 7.84 -12.15 11.93
CA ARG A 466 8.76 -12.53 13.01
C ARG A 466 10.01 -11.66 13.02
N GLN A 467 10.60 -11.42 11.86
CA GLN A 467 11.75 -10.53 11.72
C GLN A 467 11.39 -9.10 12.15
N ARG A 468 10.25 -8.56 11.69
CA ARG A 468 9.79 -7.22 12.11
C ARG A 468 9.60 -7.12 13.62
N ILE A 469 8.97 -8.12 14.26
CA ILE A 469 8.80 -8.17 15.72
C ILE A 469 10.14 -8.26 16.44
N SER A 470 11.09 -9.05 15.92
CA SER A 470 12.43 -9.17 16.48
C SER A 470 13.21 -7.85 16.44
N VAL A 471 13.03 -7.04 15.38
CA VAL A 471 13.64 -5.72 15.27
C VAL A 471 12.92 -4.70 16.16
N ALA A 472 11.58 -4.68 16.14
CA ALA A 472 10.77 -3.70 16.88
C ALA A 472 10.90 -3.85 18.41
N TYR A 473 11.05 -5.10 18.88
CA TYR A 473 11.20 -5.43 20.29
C TYR A 473 12.54 -6.10 20.57
N ALA A 474 13.57 -5.66 19.83
CA ALA A 474 14.93 -6.13 20.00
C ALA A 474 15.34 -6.03 21.46
N TRP A 475 15.91 -7.13 21.96
CA TRP A 475 16.40 -7.17 23.31
C TRP A 475 17.76 -6.46 23.39
N PRO A 476 18.20 -5.93 24.55
CA PRO A 476 19.50 -5.24 24.65
C PRO A 476 20.67 -6.11 24.19
N GLU A 477 21.31 -5.76 23.08
CA GLU A 477 22.54 -6.41 22.60
C GLU A 477 23.75 -5.70 23.22
N GLY A 478 24.80 -6.46 23.50
CA GLY A 478 26.03 -5.89 24.02
C GLY A 478 27.17 -6.90 24.08
N LEU A 479 28.22 -6.60 23.32
CA LEU A 479 29.51 -7.27 23.33
C LEU A 479 30.57 -6.19 23.48
N SER A 480 31.61 -6.49 24.25
CA SER A 480 32.84 -5.71 24.19
C SER A 480 33.51 -5.96 22.83
N LEU A 481 33.89 -4.90 22.13
CA LEU A 481 34.66 -5.06 20.89
C LEU A 481 35.99 -5.76 21.17
N PRO A 482 36.53 -6.56 20.25
CA PRO A 482 37.85 -7.11 20.44
C PRO A 482 38.88 -5.98 20.38
N VAL A 483 39.97 -6.08 21.14
CA VAL A 483 41.11 -5.16 20.97
C VAL A 483 41.70 -5.39 19.57
N ASP A 484 41.78 -4.33 18.77
CA ASP A 484 42.40 -4.37 17.43
C ASP A 484 43.93 -4.48 17.57
N ASP A 485 44.45 -5.68 17.36
CA ASP A 485 45.87 -6.02 17.40
C ASP A 485 46.43 -6.39 16.01
N GLY A 486 45.62 -6.28 14.94
CA GLY A 486 46.01 -6.57 13.57
C GLY A 486 46.04 -8.06 13.19
N GLU A 487 45.68 -8.99 14.08
CA GLU A 487 45.66 -10.44 13.82
C GLU A 487 44.22 -10.96 13.64
N PRO A 488 43.95 -11.82 12.64
CA PRO A 488 42.62 -12.37 12.42
C PRO A 488 42.23 -13.34 13.55
N ARG A 489 41.21 -12.97 14.33
CA ARG A 489 40.69 -13.81 15.42
C ARG A 489 39.66 -14.82 14.93
N HIS A 490 39.67 -16.00 15.54
CA HIS A 490 38.66 -17.04 15.29
C HIS A 490 37.69 -17.14 16.48
N ILE A 491 36.46 -17.56 16.20
CA ILE A 491 35.46 -17.86 17.24
C ILE A 491 35.22 -19.37 17.27
N SER A 492 35.71 -20.03 18.31
CA SER A 492 35.55 -21.46 18.52
C SER A 492 34.23 -21.78 19.23
N TYR A 493 33.58 -22.87 18.82
CA TYR A 493 32.33 -23.34 19.42
C TYR A 493 32.27 -24.87 19.44
N LEU A 494 31.50 -25.43 20.38
CA LEU A 494 31.29 -26.88 20.43
C LEU A 494 30.48 -27.35 19.21
N GLY A 495 31.13 -28.11 18.33
CA GLY A 495 30.55 -28.63 17.10
C GLY A 495 29.58 -29.81 17.30
N PRO A 496 29.10 -30.41 16.20
CA PRO A 496 29.45 -30.13 14.81
C PRO A 496 28.76 -28.86 14.24
N VAL A 497 29.07 -28.54 12.97
CA VAL A 497 28.32 -27.57 12.16
C VAL A 497 26.82 -27.92 12.19
N GLY A 498 25.98 -26.91 12.39
CA GLY A 498 24.54 -27.02 12.53
C GLY A 498 24.00 -27.04 13.97
N THR A 499 24.84 -26.85 14.97
CA THR A 499 24.45 -26.85 16.39
C THR A 499 24.02 -25.46 16.87
N PHE A 500 23.41 -25.36 18.06
CA PHE A 500 22.98 -24.05 18.61
C PHE A 500 24.20 -23.21 19.00
N SER A 501 25.30 -23.87 19.35
CA SER A 501 26.62 -23.27 19.54
C SER A 501 27.13 -22.58 18.27
N GLU A 502 26.93 -23.17 17.09
CA GLU A 502 27.29 -22.51 15.83
C GLU A 502 26.45 -21.25 15.60
N SER A 503 25.13 -21.31 15.81
CA SER A 503 24.27 -20.12 15.70
C SER A 503 24.74 -19.01 16.63
N ALA A 504 25.09 -19.35 17.87
CA ALA A 504 25.63 -18.39 18.83
C ALA A 504 26.96 -17.78 18.35
N ALA A 505 27.86 -18.60 17.80
CA ALA A 505 29.13 -18.14 17.23
C ALA A 505 28.93 -17.22 16.02
N LEU A 506 28.02 -17.56 15.12
CA LEU A 506 27.71 -16.75 13.94
C LEU A 506 27.05 -15.41 14.31
N HIS A 507 26.19 -15.40 15.34
CA HIS A 507 25.65 -14.15 15.88
C HIS A 507 26.76 -13.27 16.48
N ALA A 508 27.67 -13.86 17.26
CA ALA A 508 28.82 -13.14 17.81
C ALA A 508 29.72 -12.57 16.70
N ILE A 509 30.02 -13.35 15.65
CA ILE A 509 30.78 -12.92 14.47
C ILE A 509 30.14 -11.70 13.80
N GLY A 510 28.83 -11.76 13.56
CA GLY A 510 28.11 -10.65 12.92
C GLY A 510 28.17 -9.36 13.74
N HIS A 511 28.05 -9.46 15.07
CA HIS A 511 28.14 -8.30 15.96
C HIS A 511 29.56 -7.73 16.07
N LEU A 512 30.58 -8.58 16.00
CA LEU A 512 31.98 -8.19 16.07
C LEU A 512 32.54 -7.74 14.70
N GLY A 513 31.73 -7.81 13.64
CA GLY A 513 32.14 -7.41 12.28
C GLY A 513 33.11 -8.39 11.61
N PHE A 514 33.16 -9.65 12.06
CA PHE A 514 34.02 -10.68 11.49
C PHE A 514 33.36 -11.39 10.30
N ASP A 515 34.15 -12.07 9.48
CA ASP A 515 33.64 -12.92 8.41
C ASP A 515 33.15 -14.27 8.98
N ARG A 516 32.13 -14.87 8.35
CA ARG A 516 31.57 -16.16 8.79
C ARG A 516 32.59 -17.31 8.76
N THR A 517 33.62 -17.21 7.91
CA THR A 517 34.74 -18.15 7.83
C THR A 517 35.63 -18.15 9.09
N ASN A 518 35.48 -17.17 9.97
CA ASN A 518 36.18 -17.12 11.27
C ASN A 518 35.59 -18.09 12.31
N ALA A 519 34.44 -18.71 12.07
CA ALA A 519 33.83 -19.69 12.96
C ALA A 519 34.56 -21.04 12.90
N LYS A 520 34.96 -21.61 14.05
CA LYS A 520 35.64 -22.92 14.14
C LYS A 520 34.89 -23.89 15.05
N ALA A 521 34.45 -25.02 14.49
CA ALA A 521 33.90 -26.12 15.28
C ALA A 521 35.03 -26.91 15.96
N VAL A 522 34.88 -27.18 17.26
CA VAL A 522 35.79 -28.01 18.06
C VAL A 522 35.02 -29.14 18.77
N ALA A 523 35.73 -30.15 19.28
CA ALA A 523 35.10 -31.38 19.77
C ALA A 523 34.68 -31.35 21.25
N SER A 524 35.22 -30.41 22.04
CA SER A 524 34.96 -30.31 23.48
C SER A 524 34.90 -28.84 23.96
N PHE A 525 34.33 -28.60 25.14
CA PHE A 525 34.38 -27.27 25.75
C PHE A 525 35.80 -26.89 26.19
N ASP A 526 36.63 -27.87 26.54
CA ASP A 526 38.03 -27.64 26.90
C ASP A 526 38.81 -27.08 25.71
N GLU A 527 38.57 -27.62 24.50
CA GLU A 527 39.14 -27.08 23.26
C GLU A 527 38.64 -25.65 22.95
N VAL A 528 37.38 -25.32 23.29
CA VAL A 528 36.86 -23.94 23.17
C VAL A 528 37.64 -22.99 24.09
N ILE A 529 37.89 -23.42 25.32
CA ILE A 529 38.60 -22.62 26.33
C ILE A 529 40.09 -22.48 26.00
N GLU A 530 40.74 -23.54 25.52
CA GLU A 530 42.13 -23.51 25.08
C GLU A 530 42.33 -22.52 23.91
N ALA A 531 41.42 -22.57 22.92
CA ALA A 531 41.42 -21.62 21.82
C ALA A 531 41.20 -20.17 22.31
N ALA A 532 40.31 -19.97 23.29
CA ALA A 532 40.08 -18.66 23.90
C ALA A 532 41.28 -18.13 24.71
N THR A 533 42.10 -19.03 25.26
CA THR A 533 43.30 -18.68 26.04
C THR A 533 44.45 -18.23 25.13
N THR A 534 44.54 -18.78 23.92
CA THR A 534 45.65 -18.63 22.98
C THR A 534 45.44 -17.52 21.93
N GLY A 535 44.52 -16.59 22.18
CA GLY A 535 44.26 -15.41 21.34
C GLY A 535 43.00 -15.48 20.48
N GLY A 536 42.32 -16.63 20.45
CA GLY A 536 40.97 -16.75 19.87
C GLY A 536 39.87 -16.28 20.82
N LEU A 537 38.63 -16.33 20.35
CA LEU A 537 37.42 -16.20 21.17
C LEU A 537 36.70 -17.55 21.23
N GLY A 538 35.92 -17.76 22.28
CA GLY A 538 35.09 -18.95 22.45
C GLY A 538 33.63 -18.58 22.69
N VAL A 539 32.71 -19.44 22.27
CA VAL A 539 31.29 -19.33 22.61
C VAL A 539 30.84 -20.59 23.34
N VAL A 540 30.38 -20.42 24.59
CA VAL A 540 29.99 -21.52 25.46
C VAL A 540 28.58 -21.32 26.04
N PRO A 541 27.70 -22.33 26.01
CA PRO A 541 26.37 -22.23 26.58
C PRO A 541 26.45 -22.19 28.10
N VAL A 542 25.87 -21.18 28.74
CA VAL A 542 25.94 -21.03 30.20
C VAL A 542 24.62 -21.37 30.88
N ALA A 543 23.48 -21.04 30.26
CA ALA A 543 22.19 -21.33 30.86
C ALA A 543 21.15 -21.64 29.79
N SER A 544 20.27 -22.60 30.05
CA SER A 544 19.10 -22.85 29.22
C SER A 544 17.83 -22.63 30.04
N SER A 545 16.86 -21.93 29.48
CA SER A 545 15.55 -21.75 30.08
C SER A 545 14.79 -23.07 30.29
N ALA A 546 15.12 -24.11 29.54
CA ALA A 546 14.52 -25.43 29.66
C ALA A 546 15.15 -26.27 30.79
N SER A 547 16.44 -26.08 31.10
CA SER A 547 17.21 -27.01 31.95
C SER A 547 18.11 -26.37 33.02
N GLY A 548 18.13 -25.04 33.14
CA GLY A 548 18.98 -24.33 34.10
C GLY A 548 20.44 -24.18 33.65
N LEU A 549 21.37 -24.12 34.62
CA LEU A 549 22.82 -23.96 34.36
C LEU A 549 23.37 -25.13 33.55
N VAL A 550 24.18 -24.83 32.53
CA VAL A 550 24.87 -25.85 31.74
C VAL A 550 26.10 -26.33 32.51
N GLU A 551 25.94 -27.45 33.20
CA GLU A 551 26.91 -27.96 34.17
C GLU A 551 28.30 -28.21 33.56
N ARG A 552 28.37 -28.82 32.37
CA ARG A 552 29.64 -29.10 31.70
C ARG A 552 30.44 -27.82 31.41
N THR A 553 29.75 -26.74 31.06
CA THR A 553 30.40 -25.45 30.82
C THR A 553 30.82 -24.79 32.14
N ALA A 554 30.01 -24.89 33.20
CA ALA A 554 30.38 -24.38 34.51
C ALA A 554 31.65 -25.05 35.08
N VAL A 555 31.78 -26.38 34.91
CA VAL A 555 33.00 -27.12 35.28
C VAL A 555 34.21 -26.61 34.50
N ALA A 556 34.09 -26.56 33.18
CA ALA A 556 35.19 -26.16 32.32
C ALA A 556 35.65 -24.71 32.62
N LEU A 557 34.72 -23.80 32.93
CA LEU A 557 35.05 -22.43 33.34
C LEU A 557 35.75 -22.35 34.72
N LEU A 558 35.41 -23.22 35.67
CA LEU A 558 36.10 -23.29 36.97
C LEU A 558 37.54 -23.81 36.82
N GLU A 559 37.76 -24.77 35.92
CA GLU A 559 39.07 -25.38 35.67
C GLU A 559 39.96 -24.57 34.71
N ALA A 560 39.39 -23.60 33.98
CA ALA A 560 40.11 -22.79 33.00
C ALA A 560 41.22 -21.91 33.62
N PRO A 561 42.26 -21.51 32.86
CA PRO A 561 43.29 -20.58 33.32
C PRO A 561 42.71 -19.24 33.80
N ALA A 562 43.25 -18.63 34.86
CA ALA A 562 42.68 -17.45 35.55
C ALA A 562 42.45 -16.22 34.66
N ASN A 563 43.11 -16.12 33.50
CA ASN A 563 42.98 -15.02 32.56
C ASN A 563 41.75 -15.14 31.63
N ILE A 564 40.94 -16.20 31.69
CA ILE A 564 39.69 -16.27 30.92
C ILE A 564 38.62 -15.37 31.54
N THR A 565 38.05 -14.49 30.69
CA THR A 565 36.94 -13.58 30.99
C THR A 565 35.83 -13.73 29.95
N ALA A 566 34.65 -13.19 30.26
CA ALA A 566 33.51 -13.05 29.38
C ALA A 566 33.31 -11.57 29.01
N SER A 567 32.86 -11.31 27.79
CA SER A 567 32.69 -9.95 27.25
C SER A 567 31.29 -9.60 26.81
N GLY A 568 30.41 -10.60 26.76
CA GLY A 568 29.03 -10.43 26.36
C GLY A 568 28.28 -11.75 26.31
N VAL A 569 27.02 -11.64 25.95
CA VAL A 569 26.10 -12.77 25.86
C VAL A 569 25.48 -12.85 24.48
N VAL A 570 25.20 -14.07 24.04
CA VAL A 570 24.40 -14.34 22.86
C VAL A 570 23.26 -15.28 23.26
N ASP A 571 22.03 -14.86 23.01
CA ASP A 571 20.86 -15.71 23.22
C ASP A 571 20.46 -16.38 21.90
N VAL A 572 20.24 -17.68 21.93
CA VAL A 572 19.78 -18.45 20.77
C VAL A 572 18.45 -19.11 21.11
N ALA A 573 17.46 -18.87 20.26
CA ALA A 573 16.18 -19.57 20.34
C ALA A 573 16.36 -21.05 19.98
N VAL A 574 15.91 -21.92 20.88
CA VAL A 574 15.87 -23.36 20.69
C VAL A 574 14.52 -23.69 20.06
N ARG A 575 14.56 -24.04 18.78
CA ARG A 575 13.39 -24.49 18.01
C ARG A 575 13.70 -25.83 17.39
N PHE A 576 12.69 -26.69 17.35
CA PHE A 576 12.82 -28.02 16.78
C PHE A 576 11.81 -28.20 15.65
N ASP A 577 12.28 -28.76 14.53
CA ASP A 577 11.49 -29.11 13.37
C ASP A 577 11.66 -30.60 13.08
N ALA A 578 10.61 -31.22 12.53
CA ALA A 578 10.62 -32.61 12.10
C ALA A 578 11.02 -32.72 10.64
N PHE A 579 11.96 -33.63 10.35
CA PHE A 579 12.42 -33.93 9.00
C PHE A 579 12.05 -35.36 8.62
N VAL A 580 11.60 -35.54 7.38
CA VAL A 580 11.28 -36.83 6.78
C VAL A 580 11.92 -36.93 5.38
N PRO A 581 12.08 -38.14 4.81
CA PRO A 581 12.54 -38.30 3.44
C PRO A 581 11.68 -37.54 2.44
N ASP A 582 12.33 -37.01 1.41
CA ASP A 582 11.63 -36.37 0.32
C ASP A 582 10.70 -37.39 -0.38
N GLY A 583 9.43 -37.01 -0.57
CA GLY A 583 8.37 -37.90 -1.05
C GLY A 583 7.59 -38.69 0.02
N MET A 584 7.97 -38.66 1.31
CA MET A 584 7.19 -39.25 2.41
C MET A 584 6.44 -38.20 3.23
N THR A 585 5.38 -38.59 3.93
CA THR A 585 4.63 -37.76 4.90
C THR A 585 4.81 -38.27 6.33
N LEU A 586 4.50 -37.45 7.35
CA LEU A 586 4.51 -37.89 8.75
C LEU A 586 3.57 -39.08 9.02
N ASN A 587 2.50 -39.20 8.23
CA ASN A 587 1.60 -40.33 8.33
C ASN A 587 2.26 -41.63 7.86
N ASP A 588 3.08 -41.58 6.80
CA ASP A 588 3.84 -42.73 6.30
C ASP A 588 4.93 -43.17 7.29
N MET A 589 5.41 -42.22 8.12
CA MET A 589 6.45 -42.45 9.13
C MET A 589 5.92 -42.88 10.50
N ARG A 590 4.60 -43.01 10.68
CA ARG A 590 3.99 -43.38 11.96
C ARG A 590 4.50 -44.74 12.46
N GLY A 591 4.87 -44.83 13.74
CA GLY A 591 5.41 -46.07 14.32
C GLY A 591 6.92 -46.27 14.13
N ARG A 592 7.58 -45.43 13.32
CA ARG A 592 9.02 -45.54 13.03
C ARG A 592 9.88 -44.83 14.08
N GLN A 593 11.19 -44.95 13.91
CA GLN A 593 12.18 -44.36 14.80
C GLN A 593 12.32 -42.85 14.57
N VAL A 594 12.43 -42.09 15.66
CA VAL A 594 12.74 -40.66 15.67
C VAL A 594 14.08 -40.42 16.37
N VAL A 595 15.01 -39.77 15.67
CA VAL A 595 16.38 -39.59 16.13
C VAL A 595 16.63 -38.14 16.48
N SER A 596 17.25 -37.88 17.64
CA SER A 596 17.76 -36.57 18.03
C SER A 596 18.65 -36.64 19.27
N HIS A 597 19.20 -35.49 19.68
CA HIS A 597 19.84 -35.36 20.97
C HIS A 597 18.83 -35.67 22.10
N PRO A 598 19.22 -36.36 23.20
CA PRO A 598 18.30 -36.70 24.29
C PRO A 598 17.46 -35.52 24.81
N GLN A 599 18.10 -34.36 25.01
CA GLN A 599 17.41 -33.14 25.45
C GLN A 599 16.40 -32.59 24.42
N ALA A 600 16.61 -32.84 23.12
CA ALA A 600 15.64 -32.44 22.09
C ALA A 600 14.44 -33.40 22.06
N LEU A 601 14.68 -34.71 22.27
CA LEU A 601 13.61 -35.71 22.39
C LEU A 601 12.73 -35.44 23.62
N GLU A 602 13.33 -35.12 24.77
CA GLU A 602 12.64 -34.74 26.00
C GLU A 602 11.82 -33.44 25.86
N GLN A 603 12.17 -32.59 24.90
CA GLN A 603 11.45 -31.36 24.60
C GLN A 603 10.43 -31.52 23.47
N CYS A 604 10.27 -32.69 22.85
CA CYS A 604 9.34 -32.92 21.74
C CYS A 604 8.38 -34.10 22.00
N THR A 605 8.08 -34.38 23.26
CA THR A 605 7.32 -35.57 23.70
C THR A 605 5.92 -35.61 23.12
N ARG A 606 5.23 -34.46 22.95
CA ARG A 606 3.89 -34.42 22.35
C ARG A 606 3.91 -34.76 20.87
N PHE A 607 4.90 -34.26 20.14
CA PHE A 607 5.10 -34.60 18.72
C PHE A 607 5.36 -36.10 18.56
N ILE A 608 6.31 -36.63 19.34
CA ILE A 608 6.69 -38.05 19.33
C ILE A 608 5.48 -38.93 19.63
N SER A 609 4.70 -38.57 20.66
CA SER A 609 3.49 -39.30 21.04
C SER A 609 2.38 -39.22 19.99
N ARG A 610 2.15 -38.04 19.38
CA ARG A 610 1.11 -37.83 18.37
C ARG A 610 1.33 -38.70 17.13
N TRP A 611 2.58 -38.94 16.77
CA TRP A 611 2.97 -39.75 15.61
C TRP A 611 3.40 -41.18 15.98
N ASN A 612 3.28 -41.56 17.26
CA ASN A 612 3.67 -42.86 17.79
C ASN A 612 5.09 -43.26 17.37
N LEU A 613 6.06 -42.35 17.49
CA LEU A 613 7.45 -42.57 17.08
C LEU A 613 8.29 -43.17 18.21
N GLU A 614 9.29 -43.97 17.87
CA GLU A 614 10.23 -44.57 18.83
C GLU A 614 11.50 -43.69 18.99
N PRO A 615 11.73 -43.03 20.14
CA PRO A 615 12.83 -42.09 20.31
C PRO A 615 14.20 -42.78 20.45
N ILE A 616 15.19 -42.30 19.69
CA ILE A 616 16.58 -42.77 19.71
C ILE A 616 17.54 -41.60 19.90
N GLY A 617 18.34 -41.66 20.96
CA GLY A 617 19.35 -40.65 21.27
C GLY A 617 20.55 -40.69 20.31
N CYS A 618 21.02 -39.53 19.87
CA CYS A 618 22.27 -39.34 19.14
C CYS A 618 23.09 -38.17 19.71
N PRO A 619 24.37 -37.99 19.31
CA PRO A 619 25.25 -36.98 19.90
C PRO A 619 24.83 -35.52 19.70
N SER A 620 24.14 -35.17 18.61
CA SER A 620 23.61 -33.81 18.37
C SER A 620 22.37 -33.79 17.48
N THR A 621 21.62 -32.69 17.48
CA THR A 621 20.48 -32.50 16.55
C THR A 621 20.92 -32.43 15.08
N ALA A 622 22.14 -31.96 14.81
CA ALA A 622 22.72 -31.99 13.46
C ALA A 622 23.09 -33.42 13.02
N ASP A 623 23.57 -34.26 13.95
CA ASP A 623 23.77 -35.69 13.68
C ASP A 623 22.46 -36.39 13.35
N ALA A 624 21.36 -36.04 14.01
CA ALA A 624 20.05 -36.63 13.69
C ALA A 624 19.62 -36.38 12.25
N VAL A 625 19.77 -35.14 11.75
CA VAL A 625 19.47 -34.81 10.35
C VAL A 625 20.37 -35.61 9.41
N ARG A 626 21.66 -35.75 9.72
CA ARG A 626 22.58 -36.59 8.93
C ARG A 626 22.21 -38.08 8.97
N ILE A 627 21.79 -38.60 10.11
CA ILE A 627 21.34 -39.98 10.28
C ILE A 627 20.09 -40.26 9.45
N ALA A 628 19.09 -39.38 9.49
CA ALA A 628 17.88 -39.53 8.66
C ALA A 628 18.16 -39.35 7.16
N ALA A 629 19.16 -38.53 6.79
CA ALA A 629 19.57 -38.41 5.40
C ALA A 629 20.28 -39.67 4.88
N ALA A 630 21.00 -40.38 5.75
CA ALA A 630 21.65 -41.66 5.41
C ALA A 630 20.69 -42.86 5.48
N ASP A 631 19.68 -42.77 6.35
CA ASP A 631 18.66 -43.81 6.51
C ASP A 631 17.25 -43.19 6.46
N GLY A 632 16.62 -43.34 5.29
CA GLY A 632 15.29 -42.83 5.01
C GLY A 632 14.16 -43.51 5.78
N ASP A 633 14.42 -44.48 6.66
CA ASP A 633 13.38 -45.07 7.51
C ASP A 633 13.13 -44.26 8.78
N LYS A 634 13.84 -43.15 9.00
CA LYS A 634 13.85 -42.42 10.27
C LYS A 634 13.29 -40.99 10.15
N VAL A 635 12.62 -40.54 11.21
CA VAL A 635 12.29 -39.12 11.42
C VAL A 635 13.46 -38.48 12.16
N ALA A 636 13.90 -37.29 11.74
CA ALA A 636 14.87 -36.51 12.51
C ALA A 636 14.21 -35.31 13.18
N ILE A 637 14.63 -35.01 14.40
CA ILE A 637 14.32 -33.73 15.05
C ILE A 637 15.58 -32.88 15.02
N GLY A 638 15.51 -31.74 14.33
CA GLY A 638 16.61 -30.81 14.09
C GLY A 638 16.12 -29.36 14.03
N ARG A 639 16.85 -28.45 13.38
CA ARG A 639 16.35 -27.10 13.06
C ARG A 639 16.25 -26.90 11.54
N ALA A 640 15.27 -26.14 11.08
CA ALA A 640 15.08 -25.82 9.67
C ALA A 640 16.18 -24.91 9.09
N GLU A 641 16.86 -24.09 9.90
CA GLU A 641 17.94 -23.21 9.44
C GLU A 641 19.25 -23.97 9.10
N LEU A 642 19.24 -25.31 9.18
CA LEU A 642 20.30 -26.16 8.62
C LEU A 642 20.23 -26.15 7.09
N ALA A 643 21.38 -26.35 6.44
CA ALA A 643 21.39 -26.79 5.05
C ALA A 643 20.72 -28.18 5.00
N VAL A 644 19.42 -28.21 4.71
CA VAL A 644 18.63 -29.44 4.63
C VAL A 644 19.16 -30.27 3.46
N PRO A 645 19.60 -31.52 3.68
CA PRO A 645 19.99 -32.41 2.59
C PRO A 645 18.88 -32.51 1.55
N SER A 646 19.21 -32.54 0.26
CA SER A 646 18.23 -32.53 -0.84
C SER A 646 17.25 -33.71 -0.82
N ASN A 647 17.57 -34.79 -0.10
CA ASN A 647 16.74 -35.97 0.08
C ASN A 647 15.88 -35.95 1.34
N LEU A 648 15.88 -34.84 2.10
CA LEU A 648 15.00 -34.61 3.24
C LEU A 648 14.15 -33.36 3.03
N ARG A 649 12.97 -33.35 3.64
CA ARG A 649 12.11 -32.16 3.71
C ARG A 649 11.64 -31.91 5.14
N VAL A 650 11.38 -30.65 5.45
CA VAL A 650 10.70 -30.28 6.69
C VAL A 650 9.25 -30.76 6.60
N ALA A 651 8.85 -31.61 7.53
CA ALA A 651 7.54 -32.24 7.57
C ALA A 651 6.55 -31.46 8.46
N GLU A 652 7.05 -30.95 9.59
CA GLU A 652 6.32 -30.09 10.51
C GLU A 652 7.31 -29.18 11.23
N ARG A 653 6.96 -27.89 11.36
CA ARG A 653 7.79 -26.90 12.03
C ARG A 653 7.36 -26.68 13.49
N GLU A 654 8.30 -26.30 14.34
CA GLU A 654 8.08 -25.90 15.75
C GLU A 654 7.35 -26.97 16.57
N ILE A 655 7.93 -28.17 16.58
CA ILE A 655 7.38 -29.36 17.22
C ILE A 655 7.72 -29.46 18.72
N ASP A 656 8.42 -28.47 19.26
CA ASP A 656 8.81 -28.37 20.66
C ASP A 656 7.63 -28.17 21.63
N ASP A 657 7.70 -28.83 22.78
CA ASP A 657 6.71 -28.79 23.86
C ASP A 657 6.77 -27.45 24.63
N ILE A 658 7.97 -26.90 24.78
CA ILE A 658 8.26 -25.65 25.47
C ILE A 658 8.68 -24.61 24.45
N ALA A 659 7.67 -23.97 23.85
CA ALA A 659 7.99 -22.97 22.86
C ALA A 659 8.58 -21.68 23.47
N GLY A 660 9.62 -21.20 22.81
CA GLY A 660 10.45 -20.08 23.27
C GLY A 660 11.53 -20.44 24.26
N ALA A 661 11.91 -21.70 24.36
CA ALA A 661 13.15 -22.05 25.03
C ALA A 661 14.32 -21.25 24.43
N LEU A 662 15.04 -20.53 25.27
CA LEU A 662 16.31 -19.90 24.95
C LEU A 662 17.46 -20.65 25.62
N THR A 663 18.60 -20.69 24.92
CA THR A 663 19.89 -20.99 25.52
C THR A 663 20.77 -19.74 25.41
N ARG A 664 21.30 -19.32 26.55
CA ARG A 664 22.22 -18.20 26.68
C ARG A 664 23.65 -18.71 26.60
N PHE A 665 24.46 -18.03 25.80
CA PHE A 665 25.87 -18.31 25.60
C PHE A 665 26.71 -17.14 26.09
N LEU A 666 27.86 -17.44 26.69
CA LEU A 666 28.91 -16.46 26.97
C LEU A 666 29.89 -16.42 25.80
N VAL A 667 30.29 -15.21 25.40
CA VAL A 667 31.48 -15.00 24.57
C VAL A 667 32.66 -14.81 25.52
N ILE A 668 33.63 -15.72 25.42
CA ILE A 668 34.80 -15.79 26.29
C ILE A 668 36.11 -15.54 25.52
N GLY A 669 37.12 -15.05 26.23
CA GLY A 669 38.44 -14.75 25.71
C GLY A 669 39.42 -14.49 26.86
N SER A 670 40.68 -14.21 26.53
CA SER A 670 41.65 -13.77 27.53
C SER A 670 41.33 -12.36 28.05
N ALA A 671 41.80 -12.00 29.24
CA ALA A 671 41.48 -10.73 29.91
C ALA A 671 41.83 -9.46 29.10
N GLY A 672 42.74 -9.57 28.11
CA GLY A 672 43.09 -8.50 27.18
C GLY A 672 42.45 -8.61 25.79
N ALA A 673 41.60 -9.61 25.56
CA ALA A 673 40.95 -9.83 24.28
C ALA A 673 39.87 -8.78 23.97
N PHE A 674 39.41 -8.03 24.96
CA PHE A 674 38.22 -7.18 24.87
C PHE A 674 38.53 -5.72 25.21
N GLY A 675 38.03 -4.79 24.39
CA GLY A 675 38.19 -3.33 24.47
C GLY A 675 36.96 -2.62 25.03
N GLU A 676 36.51 -1.52 24.43
CA GLU A 676 35.33 -0.79 24.91
C GLU A 676 34.01 -1.56 24.71
N LEU A 677 33.08 -1.40 25.65
CA LEU A 677 31.73 -1.94 25.58
C LEU A 677 30.86 -1.08 24.65
N VAL A 678 30.21 -1.71 23.68
CA VAL A 678 29.27 -1.03 22.77
C VAL A 678 27.86 -1.55 23.04
N GLY A 679 26.87 -0.65 23.15
CA GLY A 679 25.44 -0.99 23.27
C GLY A 679 24.93 -1.28 24.70
N GLY A 680 25.80 -1.34 25.71
CA GLY A 680 25.39 -1.47 27.12
C GLY A 680 25.07 -0.12 27.77
N SER A 681 23.92 0.01 28.44
CA SER A 681 23.68 1.13 29.36
C SER A 681 24.13 0.73 30.78
N ASP A 682 24.65 1.67 31.58
CA ASP A 682 25.13 1.43 32.96
C ASP A 682 24.20 0.55 33.84
N PRO A 683 22.86 0.70 33.81
CA PRO A 683 21.98 -0.18 34.58
C PRO A 683 21.84 -1.62 34.04
N THR A 684 22.53 -2.00 32.96
CA THR A 684 22.48 -3.34 32.33
C THR A 684 23.80 -4.12 32.40
N LEU A 685 24.89 -3.50 32.85
CA LEU A 685 26.15 -4.19 33.10
C LEU A 685 26.09 -4.98 34.40
N ARG A 686 26.45 -6.27 34.37
CA ARG A 686 26.43 -7.16 35.53
C ARG A 686 27.73 -7.93 35.66
N SER A 687 28.20 -8.08 36.89
CA SER A 687 29.30 -8.96 37.24
C SER A 687 28.82 -10.41 37.22
N VAL A 688 29.56 -11.27 36.53
CA VAL A 688 29.21 -12.69 36.34
C VAL A 688 30.23 -13.56 37.07
N TRP A 689 29.73 -14.48 37.89
CA TRP A 689 30.52 -15.38 38.72
C TRP A 689 30.08 -16.82 38.52
N VAL A 690 31.03 -17.75 38.48
CA VAL A 690 30.76 -19.19 38.53
C VAL A 690 31.33 -19.75 39.83
N ALA A 691 30.57 -20.59 40.52
CA ALA A 691 30.96 -21.23 41.77
C ALA A 691 30.72 -22.74 41.74
N ALA A 692 31.57 -23.48 42.46
CA ALA A 692 31.45 -24.91 42.66
C ALA A 692 30.22 -25.25 43.52
N ASP A 693 29.93 -24.43 44.53
CA ASP A 693 28.73 -24.54 45.36
C ASP A 693 28.14 -23.16 45.69
N HIS A 694 26.82 -23.10 45.90
CA HIS A 694 26.13 -21.87 46.32
C HIS A 694 26.67 -21.25 47.61
N SER A 695 27.25 -22.03 48.54
CA SER A 695 27.85 -21.51 49.77
C SER A 695 29.07 -20.63 49.52
N ASP A 696 29.77 -20.85 48.40
CA ASP A 696 30.96 -20.09 48.02
C ASP A 696 30.61 -18.64 47.63
N LEU A 697 29.34 -18.36 47.31
CA LEU A 697 28.85 -17.03 46.94
C LEU A 697 28.58 -16.11 48.14
N GLY A 698 28.68 -16.63 49.37
CA GLY A 698 28.35 -15.87 50.58
C GLY A 698 29.10 -14.54 50.69
N ALA A 699 30.38 -14.52 50.29
CA ALA A 699 31.19 -13.30 50.32
C ALA A 699 30.76 -12.26 49.24
N VAL A 700 30.19 -12.70 48.12
CA VAL A 700 29.72 -11.84 47.01
C VAL A 700 28.33 -11.27 47.32
N ILE A 701 27.43 -12.09 47.89
CA ILE A 701 26.03 -11.73 48.13
C ILE A 701 25.85 -10.92 49.43
N ASN A 702 26.70 -11.10 50.45
CA ASN A 702 26.58 -10.42 51.74
C ASN A 702 26.99 -8.93 51.74
N ALA A 703 27.32 -8.35 50.57
CA ALA A 703 27.57 -6.91 50.46
C ALA A 703 26.30 -6.10 50.78
N THR A 704 26.40 -5.04 51.58
CA THR A 704 25.25 -4.25 52.05
C THR A 704 24.70 -3.32 50.95
N GLY A 705 23.38 -3.35 50.73
CA GLY A 705 22.66 -2.44 49.81
C GLY A 705 21.73 -3.16 48.81
N PRO A 706 20.80 -2.42 48.17
CA PRO A 706 19.96 -2.96 47.10
C PRO A 706 20.78 -3.24 45.84
N ALA A 707 20.66 -4.45 45.30
CA ALA A 707 21.30 -4.86 44.05
C ALA A 707 20.41 -5.86 43.31
N PHE A 708 20.67 -6.03 42.01
CA PHE A 708 20.17 -7.16 41.24
C PHE A 708 21.07 -8.36 41.49
N ASP A 709 20.49 -9.50 41.89
CA ASP A 709 21.18 -10.77 42.06
C ASP A 709 20.35 -11.88 41.38
N GLU A 710 20.89 -12.49 40.33
CA GLU A 710 20.31 -13.65 39.64
C GLU A 710 21.20 -14.87 39.86
N ILE A 711 20.59 -15.94 40.37
CA ILE A 711 21.28 -17.19 40.73
C ILE A 711 20.72 -18.31 39.87
N ILE A 712 21.57 -18.89 39.01
CA ILE A 712 21.23 -20.00 38.13
C ILE A 712 22.00 -21.22 38.61
N THR A 713 21.29 -22.27 39.01
CA THR A 713 21.92 -23.47 39.59
C THR A 713 21.85 -24.68 38.65
N SER A 714 22.79 -25.60 38.81
CA SER A 714 22.70 -26.95 38.23
C SER A 714 22.10 -27.94 39.24
N PRO A 715 21.62 -29.12 38.81
CA PRO A 715 21.15 -30.17 39.70
C PRO A 715 22.20 -30.65 40.73
N THR A 716 23.49 -30.49 40.42
CA THR A 716 24.61 -30.88 41.28
C THR A 716 25.08 -29.79 42.24
N GLY A 717 24.39 -28.63 42.31
CA GLY A 717 24.69 -27.55 43.24
C GLY A 717 25.66 -26.47 42.74
N ARG A 718 26.20 -26.59 41.52
CA ARG A 718 27.02 -25.52 40.91
C ARG A 718 26.17 -24.31 40.58
N VAL A 719 26.79 -23.14 40.56
CA VAL A 719 26.04 -21.88 40.46
C VAL A 719 26.71 -20.89 39.51
N LEU A 720 25.89 -20.23 38.71
CA LEU A 720 26.21 -18.97 38.06
C LEU A 720 25.48 -17.84 38.80
N LEU A 721 26.24 -16.91 39.38
CA LEU A 721 25.71 -15.68 39.97
C LEU A 721 25.90 -14.54 38.99
N VAL A 722 24.84 -13.78 38.75
CA VAL A 722 24.89 -12.55 37.97
C VAL A 722 24.38 -11.41 38.83
N THR A 723 25.25 -10.45 39.12
CA THR A 723 24.97 -9.42 40.11
C THR A 723 25.27 -8.01 39.59
N SER A 724 24.51 -7.01 40.02
CA SER A 724 24.87 -5.60 39.82
C SER A 724 25.87 -5.10 40.87
N ARG A 725 26.28 -5.95 41.82
CA ARG A 725 27.27 -5.60 42.83
C ARG A 725 28.65 -5.54 42.20
N ASP A 726 29.41 -4.53 42.62
CA ASP A 726 30.82 -4.44 42.33
C ASP A 726 31.58 -5.03 43.52
N VAL A 727 32.18 -6.20 43.32
CA VAL A 727 32.79 -6.99 44.40
C VAL A 727 34.21 -7.36 43.98
N GLU A 728 35.19 -6.76 44.64
CA GLU A 728 36.60 -7.09 44.47
C GLU A 728 36.97 -8.26 45.38
N ILE A 729 36.71 -9.49 44.91
CA ILE A 729 37.17 -10.74 45.55
C ILE A 729 38.09 -11.47 44.58
N ASP A 730 39.25 -11.92 45.06
CA ASP A 730 40.18 -12.73 44.28
C ASP A 730 39.54 -14.07 43.89
N SER A 731 39.72 -14.47 42.63
CA SER A 731 39.22 -15.77 42.16
C SER A 731 39.94 -16.91 42.89
N THR A 732 39.18 -17.92 43.27
CA THR A 732 39.64 -19.16 43.92
C THR A 732 39.27 -20.36 43.03
N PRO A 733 39.82 -21.56 43.28
CA PRO A 733 39.43 -22.77 42.54
C PRO A 733 37.93 -23.12 42.62
N THR A 734 37.22 -22.61 43.64
CA THR A 734 35.79 -22.88 43.87
C THR A 734 34.88 -21.70 43.56
N LEU A 735 35.42 -20.50 43.31
CA LEU A 735 34.67 -19.29 42.98
C LEU A 735 35.46 -18.43 42.00
N ARG A 736 34.87 -18.14 40.85
CA ARG A 736 35.55 -17.42 39.77
C ARG A 736 34.74 -16.24 39.26
N HIS A 737 35.39 -15.08 39.16
CA HIS A 737 34.86 -13.92 38.45
C HIS A 737 35.13 -14.06 36.94
N LEU A 738 34.10 -13.91 36.12
CA LEU A 738 34.21 -13.95 34.66
C LEU A 738 34.26 -12.55 34.03
N GLY A 739 33.95 -11.50 34.78
CA GLY A 739 33.95 -10.12 34.29
C GLY A 739 32.58 -9.47 34.33
N ARG A 740 32.51 -8.23 33.85
CA ARG A 740 31.29 -7.41 33.84
C ARG A 740 30.77 -7.28 32.42
N ILE A 741 29.61 -7.86 32.14
CA ILE A 741 29.05 -7.95 30.79
C ILE A 741 27.62 -7.38 30.73
N PRO A 742 27.15 -6.96 29.55
CA PRO A 742 25.74 -6.65 29.34
C PRO A 742 24.90 -7.90 29.66
N TRP A 743 24.04 -7.78 30.66
CA TRP A 743 23.17 -8.88 31.08
C TRP A 743 21.80 -8.35 31.43
N THR A 744 20.82 -8.78 30.64
CA THR A 744 19.40 -8.61 30.97
C THR A 744 18.88 -9.93 31.51
N PRO A 745 18.11 -9.95 32.63
CA PRO A 745 17.39 -11.14 33.04
C PRO A 745 16.49 -11.60 31.88
N ARG A 746 16.87 -12.70 31.23
CA ARG A 746 16.06 -13.36 30.17
C ARG A 746 15.95 -14.86 30.40
N THR A 747 16.37 -15.35 31.57
CA THR A 747 16.32 -16.77 31.92
C THR A 747 15.28 -16.98 33.01
N PRO A 748 14.38 -17.98 32.91
CA PRO A 748 13.59 -18.40 34.06
C PRO A 748 14.43 -18.82 35.24
N LEU A 749 14.01 -18.41 36.42
CA LEU A 749 14.23 -19.20 37.63
C LEU A 749 13.29 -20.42 37.59
N VAL A 750 13.82 -21.59 37.19
CA VAL A 750 13.20 -22.85 37.59
C VAL A 750 13.62 -23.10 39.05
N ARG A 751 12.73 -22.83 40.02
CA ARG A 751 12.91 -23.39 41.36
C ARG A 751 12.60 -24.89 41.31
N LEU A 752 13.63 -25.71 41.12
CA LEU A 752 13.56 -27.11 41.55
C LEU A 752 13.76 -27.15 43.07
N GLY A 753 12.83 -27.79 43.77
CA GLY A 753 12.57 -27.55 45.18
C GLY A 753 13.69 -27.92 46.17
N GLY A 754 13.74 -27.18 47.27
CA GLY A 754 14.55 -27.44 48.44
C GLY A 754 14.74 -26.17 49.28
N VAL A 755 14.06 -26.08 50.42
CA VAL A 755 14.03 -24.92 51.32
C VAL A 755 15.41 -24.65 51.95
N LEU A 756 15.84 -23.39 51.97
CA LEU A 756 16.70 -22.85 53.03
C LEU A 756 16.12 -21.51 53.51
N ARG A 757 15.36 -21.57 54.61
CA ARG A 757 15.08 -20.42 55.47
C ARG A 757 16.37 -20.10 56.22
N VAL A 758 16.85 -18.86 56.12
CA VAL A 758 17.74 -18.30 57.13
C VAL A 758 16.85 -17.50 58.08
N ASP A 759 16.54 -18.09 59.24
CA ASP A 759 15.85 -17.40 60.33
C ASP A 759 16.81 -16.37 60.94
N HIS A 760 16.53 -15.08 60.74
CA HIS A 760 17.09 -14.04 61.59
C HIS A 760 16.30 -14.01 62.90
N GLY A 761 16.85 -14.65 63.93
CA GLY A 761 16.34 -14.56 65.29
C GLY A 761 16.43 -13.13 65.83
N VAL A 762 15.30 -12.43 65.89
CA VAL A 762 15.14 -11.22 66.71
C VAL A 762 14.73 -11.65 68.10
N GLY A 763 15.69 -11.63 69.03
CA GLY A 763 15.43 -11.75 70.46
C GLY A 763 14.60 -10.57 70.96
N LYS A 764 13.45 -10.88 71.57
CA LYS A 764 12.66 -9.93 72.36
C LYS A 764 13.44 -9.54 73.62
N ALA A 765 13.63 -8.25 73.85
CA ALA A 765 13.96 -7.71 75.16
C ALA A 765 12.67 -7.44 75.94
N ASN A 766 12.57 -8.03 77.13
CA ASN A 766 11.65 -7.63 78.18
C ASN A 766 12.19 -6.36 78.87
N GLY A 767 11.31 -5.42 79.20
CA GLY A 767 11.61 -4.27 80.06
C GLY A 767 10.99 -2.99 79.54
#